data_AF-A0A2D6Q2J6-F1
#
_entry.id   AF-A0A2D6Q2J6-F1
#
_cell.length_a   1.000
_cell.length_b   1.000
_cell.length_c   1.000
_cell.angle_alpha   90.00
_cell.angle_beta   90.00
_cell.angle_gamma   90.00
#
_symmetry.space_group_name_H-M   'P 1'
#
loop_
_entity.id
_entity.type
_entity.pdbx_description
1 polymer ?
#
loop_
_entity_poly.entity_id
_entity_poly.type
_entity_poly.pdbx_seq_one_letter_code
_entity_poly.pdbx_strand_id
1 'polypeptide(L)'
;MIAAAERERFPEVGNLLRVDPSDLMRDNPAALIVNRESYERMKAHFAFDKFDPPQVVWVTTYSSEQHKEVKKLFVVDGLTRTKYVNDHRNQAFESPSFDFSSIPVRDVTVSELKNPRIVPQSRGSNQKALSMEQYLRIVVPPTIVHSEIAPDRIAAHIINAWQNIVGGDISERFSGTAALTLIANETIPTATDHLFRKSLEKQPVLIVGETKEERDRVQKALRTMASIIRESKLVEQHVARAAFTLVGSASEVIGGELEAGRQIYGMLHTDKVDRKLMRERLQPLEAEEKRRELGEVMLASFRRFSRDYRQGQVVLESLTRVLHDSDLNLQQTFNIFKSSSPGEEHVRFREEINRNRLEKKYQDEMGRSNLTDVEISLIDNIGRETHPPTLIGLISHAHAIRSAQNVLNQAKGWETKLFNDSDDFLRRGANRETVREAIKALQIKQDDLLSSDSATILKTRTRALLDFVGEVDRRVATQILTHQVGRIVDQAYGDELREGYGPTIRSQMINQIIHDGDFNATNDREVKQWIRNFTSLDSDLQNGVLRNDMKLSLAVRRQADRQKQPVEQVVRRVSSDQGVTRPSQNVVDFTQDRVDRTRQEAGNQQLVEIVSRLDQILDELKEVDINPHEINPSHRRVLGNLVSEITKLLYGISISPENYSKLRQDNTNLHQRIVEMRQELMRDR
;
A
#
# COMPACT_ATOMS: atom_id res chain seq x y z
N MET A 1 28.00 -43.89 -56.21
CA MET A 1 26.92 -44.37 -57.09
C MET A 1 25.93 -45.19 -56.25
N ILE A 2 25.21 -44.51 -55.36
CA ILE A 2 24.01 -45.01 -54.70
C ILE A 2 23.04 -43.83 -54.77
N ALA A 3 22.35 -43.77 -55.91
CA ALA A 3 21.24 -42.90 -56.20
C ALA A 3 20.18 -43.81 -56.82
N ALA A 4 18.91 -43.54 -56.51
CA ALA A 4 17.73 -44.18 -57.09
C ALA A 4 17.41 -45.61 -56.62
N ALA A 5 16.77 -45.70 -55.45
CA ALA A 5 15.75 -46.67 -55.05
C ALA A 5 15.42 -46.30 -53.59
N GLU A 6 14.35 -45.59 -53.25
CA GLU A 6 12.94 -45.92 -53.44
C GLU A 6 12.14 -44.62 -53.60
N ARG A 7 11.81 -44.29 -54.85
CA ARG A 7 10.69 -43.39 -55.17
C ARG A 7 9.70 -44.25 -55.92
N GLU A 8 8.70 -44.79 -55.25
CA GLU A 8 7.47 -45.17 -55.95
C GLU A 8 6.27 -45.31 -55.01
N ARG A 9 5.17 -44.69 -55.46
CA ARG A 9 3.78 -44.72 -54.97
C ARG A 9 3.37 -43.76 -53.85
N PHE A 10 3.34 -42.47 -54.17
CA PHE A 10 2.18 -41.59 -53.94
C PHE A 10 2.13 -40.55 -55.09
N PRO A 11 0.94 -40.09 -55.52
CA PRO A 11 0.83 -39.11 -56.60
C PRO A 11 1.46 -37.76 -56.19
N GLU A 12 1.91 -36.97 -57.17
CA GLU A 12 2.72 -35.76 -57.03
C GLU A 12 2.28 -34.79 -55.90
N VAL A 13 2.97 -34.87 -54.75
CA VAL A 13 2.92 -33.88 -53.65
C VAL A 13 4.36 -33.40 -53.41
N GLY A 14 4.68 -32.18 -53.82
CA GLY A 14 6.03 -31.62 -53.69
C GLY A 14 6.53 -31.53 -52.24
N ASN A 15 7.81 -31.90 -52.03
CA ASN A 15 8.66 -31.59 -50.86
C ASN A 15 8.18 -32.04 -49.46
N LEU A 16 7.78 -33.30 -49.29
CA LEU A 16 7.65 -33.90 -47.95
C LEU A 16 8.96 -34.59 -47.53
N LEU A 17 9.46 -34.23 -46.34
CA LEU A 17 10.57 -34.90 -45.66
C LEU A 17 10.00 -35.81 -44.57
N ARG A 18 10.59 -36.99 -44.35
CA ARG A 18 10.28 -37.81 -43.18
C ARG A 18 11.37 -37.61 -42.13
N VAL A 19 10.96 -37.31 -40.91
CA VAL A 19 11.86 -36.97 -39.80
C VAL A 19 11.50 -37.80 -38.59
N ASP A 20 12.47 -38.12 -37.74
CA ASP A 20 12.19 -38.71 -36.43
C ASP A 20 11.39 -37.69 -35.58
N PRO A 21 10.19 -38.04 -35.07
CA PRO A 21 9.36 -37.12 -34.31
C PRO A 21 10.04 -36.58 -33.04
N SER A 22 10.93 -37.37 -32.44
CA SER A 22 11.64 -37.01 -31.23
C SER A 22 12.81 -36.06 -31.48
N ASP A 23 13.53 -36.25 -32.59
CA ASP A 23 14.52 -35.27 -33.04
C ASP A 23 13.87 -33.93 -33.37
N LEU A 24 12.73 -33.96 -34.07
CA LEU A 24 11.98 -32.75 -34.41
C LEU A 24 11.44 -32.05 -33.16
N MET A 25 10.93 -32.79 -32.17
CA MET A 25 10.45 -32.21 -30.91
C MET A 25 11.60 -31.66 -30.06
N ARG A 26 12.76 -32.33 -30.00
CA ARG A 26 13.96 -31.85 -29.30
C ARG A 26 14.41 -30.49 -29.82
N ASP A 27 14.40 -30.31 -31.14
CA ASP A 27 14.77 -29.03 -31.75
C ASP A 27 13.65 -27.98 -31.64
N ASN A 28 12.42 -28.38 -31.33
CA ASN A 28 11.23 -27.51 -31.23
C ASN A 28 10.47 -27.71 -29.91
N PRO A 29 11.10 -27.45 -28.75
CA PRO A 29 10.52 -27.75 -27.44
C PRO A 29 9.24 -26.94 -27.15
N ALA A 30 9.01 -25.83 -27.83
CA ALA A 30 7.75 -25.07 -27.79
C ALA A 30 6.51 -25.90 -28.22
N ALA A 31 6.71 -27.04 -28.90
CA ALA A 31 5.66 -28.00 -29.22
C ALA A 31 5.02 -28.64 -27.98
N LEU A 32 5.72 -28.66 -26.84
CA LEU A 32 5.19 -29.17 -25.57
C LEU A 32 4.06 -28.30 -25.01
N ILE A 33 4.04 -27.00 -25.32
CA ILE A 33 2.96 -26.08 -24.92
C ILE A 33 1.82 -26.25 -25.90
N VAL A 34 0.85 -27.12 -25.63
CA VAL A 34 -0.28 -27.41 -26.54
C VAL A 34 -1.57 -26.75 -26.06
N ASN A 35 -2.39 -26.29 -27.02
CA ASN A 35 -3.77 -25.95 -26.72
C ASN A 35 -4.52 -27.26 -26.42
N ARG A 36 -5.01 -27.39 -25.19
CA ARG A 36 -5.61 -28.63 -24.69
C ARG A 36 -6.78 -29.10 -25.56
N GLU A 37 -7.68 -28.18 -25.90
CA GLU A 37 -8.85 -28.51 -26.71
C GLU A 37 -8.45 -29.01 -28.10
N SER A 38 -7.51 -28.34 -28.76
CA SER A 38 -7.00 -28.75 -30.07
C SER A 38 -6.34 -30.13 -30.03
N TYR A 39 -5.58 -30.41 -28.97
CA TYR A 39 -4.94 -31.71 -28.77
C TYR A 39 -5.96 -32.83 -28.52
N GLU A 40 -6.95 -32.61 -27.66
CA GLU A 40 -8.01 -33.60 -27.40
C GLU A 40 -8.89 -33.85 -28.63
N ARG A 41 -9.22 -32.80 -29.41
CA ARG A 41 -9.93 -32.96 -30.68
C ARG A 41 -9.13 -33.81 -31.67
N MET A 42 -7.82 -33.59 -31.75
CA MET A 42 -6.92 -34.38 -32.59
C MET A 42 -6.92 -35.85 -32.16
N LYS A 43 -6.84 -36.12 -30.86
CA LYS A 43 -6.91 -37.47 -30.30
C LYS A 43 -8.23 -38.18 -30.62
N ALA A 44 -9.36 -37.47 -30.49
CA ALA A 44 -10.68 -38.06 -30.71
C ALA A 44 -11.03 -38.30 -32.19
N HIS A 45 -10.44 -37.53 -33.11
CA HIS A 45 -10.82 -37.54 -34.53
C HIS A 45 -9.62 -37.72 -35.48
N PHE A 46 -8.53 -38.33 -35.00
CA PHE A 46 -7.34 -38.51 -35.83
C PHE A 46 -7.67 -39.40 -37.04
N ALA A 47 -7.50 -38.85 -38.24
CA ALA A 47 -7.72 -39.58 -39.49
C ALA A 47 -6.41 -39.64 -40.27
N PHE A 48 -5.83 -40.85 -40.36
CA PHE A 48 -4.53 -41.11 -40.98
C PHE A 48 -4.39 -40.52 -42.38
N ASP A 49 -5.39 -40.74 -43.23
CA ASP A 49 -5.37 -40.32 -44.64
C ASP A 49 -5.63 -38.81 -44.83
N LYS A 50 -6.00 -38.11 -43.75
CA LYS A 50 -6.27 -36.66 -43.73
C LYS A 50 -5.25 -35.89 -42.91
N PHE A 51 -4.16 -36.53 -42.49
CA PHE A 51 -3.11 -35.86 -41.76
C PHE A 51 -2.44 -34.80 -42.64
N ASP A 52 -2.62 -33.52 -42.30
CA ASP A 52 -1.90 -32.42 -42.93
C ASP A 52 -0.51 -32.27 -42.28
N PRO A 53 0.59 -32.49 -43.01
CA PRO A 53 1.96 -32.44 -42.49
C PRO A 53 2.31 -31.09 -41.84
N PRO A 54 3.03 -31.07 -40.70
CA PRO A 54 3.62 -29.84 -40.17
C PRO A 54 4.52 -29.17 -41.20
N GLN A 55 4.58 -27.84 -41.16
CA GLN A 55 5.47 -27.07 -42.02
C GLN A 55 6.75 -26.76 -41.26
N VAL A 56 7.88 -26.97 -41.93
CA VAL A 56 9.22 -26.78 -41.33
C VAL A 56 10.12 -25.94 -42.21
N VAL A 57 11.11 -25.32 -41.59
CA VAL A 57 12.16 -24.54 -42.25
C VAL A 57 13.53 -24.91 -41.72
N TRP A 58 14.55 -24.85 -42.58
CA TRP A 58 15.94 -24.94 -42.16
C TRP A 58 16.38 -23.62 -41.53
N VAL A 59 16.88 -23.70 -40.30
CA VAL A 59 17.41 -22.56 -39.54
C VAL A 59 18.86 -22.83 -39.20
N THR A 60 19.72 -21.83 -39.40
CA THR A 60 21.10 -21.86 -38.91
C THR A 60 21.09 -21.50 -37.42
N THR A 61 21.62 -22.41 -36.61
CA THR A 61 21.75 -22.29 -35.15
C THR A 61 23.17 -22.57 -34.71
N TYR A 62 23.60 -22.06 -33.58
CA TYR A 62 24.85 -22.43 -32.92
C TYR A 62 24.63 -23.65 -32.04
N SER A 63 25.46 -24.68 -32.20
CA SER A 63 25.51 -25.83 -31.29
C SER A 63 26.62 -25.62 -30.27
N SER A 64 26.26 -25.51 -28.99
CA SER A 64 27.23 -25.46 -27.88
C SER A 64 28.10 -26.71 -27.83
N GLU A 65 27.52 -27.89 -28.05
CA GLU A 65 28.23 -29.18 -28.00
C GLU A 65 29.28 -29.31 -29.10
N GLN A 66 28.99 -28.78 -30.29
CA GLN A 66 29.87 -28.90 -31.46
C GLN A 66 30.70 -27.64 -31.73
N HIS A 67 30.55 -26.60 -30.88
CA HIS A 67 31.17 -25.28 -31.02
C HIS A 67 31.13 -24.70 -32.45
N LYS A 68 30.02 -24.91 -33.17
CA LYS A 68 29.88 -24.49 -34.58
C LYS A 68 28.43 -24.23 -34.96
N GLU A 69 28.26 -23.53 -36.07
CA GLU A 69 26.96 -23.38 -36.73
C GLU A 69 26.49 -24.71 -37.32
N VAL A 70 25.25 -25.07 -37.04
CA VAL A 70 24.55 -26.25 -37.53
C VAL A 70 23.20 -25.85 -38.11
N LYS A 71 22.70 -26.60 -39.08
CA LYS A 71 21.37 -26.42 -39.64
C LYS A 71 20.41 -27.41 -39.01
N LYS A 72 19.30 -26.90 -38.50
CA LYS A 72 18.25 -27.69 -37.85
C LYS A 72 16.89 -27.38 -38.48
N LEU A 73 15.96 -28.33 -38.36
CA LEU A 73 14.59 -28.15 -38.79
C LEU A 73 13.76 -27.54 -37.66
N PHE A 74 13.18 -26.37 -37.93
CA PHE A 74 12.26 -25.71 -37.01
C PHE A 74 10.85 -25.74 -37.57
N VAL A 75 9.87 -25.98 -36.70
CA VAL A 75 8.44 -26.05 -37.04
C VAL A 75 7.87 -24.63 -37.07
N VAL A 76 7.34 -24.23 -38.23
CA VAL A 76 6.66 -22.92 -38.38
C VAL A 76 5.15 -23.06 -38.23
N ASP A 77 4.60 -24.23 -38.55
CA ASP A 77 3.20 -24.57 -38.35
C ASP A 77 3.06 -26.06 -38.00
N GLY A 78 2.08 -26.40 -37.16
CA GLY A 78 1.80 -27.78 -36.76
C GLY A 78 2.51 -28.26 -35.50
N LEU A 79 2.91 -27.37 -34.59
CA LEU A 79 3.53 -27.74 -33.30
C LEU A 79 2.70 -28.78 -32.50
N THR A 80 1.37 -28.63 -32.44
CA THR A 80 0.48 -29.60 -31.78
C THR A 80 0.49 -30.96 -32.49
N ARG A 81 0.56 -30.97 -33.84
CA ARG A 81 0.67 -32.21 -34.63
C ARG A 81 2.01 -32.89 -34.37
N THR A 82 3.10 -32.13 -34.32
CA THR A 82 4.43 -32.63 -33.95
C THR A 82 4.41 -33.31 -32.58
N LYS A 83 3.82 -32.64 -31.56
CA LYS A 83 3.66 -33.22 -30.22
C LYS A 83 2.83 -34.49 -30.25
N TYR A 84 1.68 -34.46 -30.91
CA TYR A 84 0.78 -35.60 -31.00
C TYR A 84 1.48 -36.83 -31.60
N VAL A 85 2.14 -36.70 -32.75
CA VAL A 85 2.85 -37.82 -33.39
C VAL A 85 3.96 -38.35 -32.48
N ASN A 86 4.74 -37.46 -31.85
CA ASN A 86 5.78 -37.89 -30.91
C ASN A 86 5.22 -38.67 -29.71
N ASP A 87 4.09 -38.25 -29.13
CA ASP A 87 3.46 -38.94 -28.00
C ASP A 87 2.95 -40.34 -28.36
N HIS A 88 2.67 -40.57 -29.64
CA HIS A 88 2.08 -41.79 -30.17
C HIS A 88 3.10 -42.67 -30.92
N ARG A 89 4.38 -42.27 -30.96
CA ARG A 89 5.46 -42.96 -31.70
C ARG A 89 5.68 -44.42 -31.33
N ASN A 90 5.42 -44.78 -30.07
CA ASN A 90 5.60 -46.14 -29.54
C ASN A 90 4.29 -46.93 -29.51
N GLN A 91 3.19 -46.34 -29.97
CA GLN A 91 1.90 -47.01 -29.98
C GLN A 91 1.82 -47.89 -31.23
N ALA A 92 1.53 -49.17 -31.04
CA ALA A 92 1.28 -50.11 -32.12
C ALA A 92 -0.10 -49.80 -32.74
N PHE A 93 -0.16 -48.79 -33.60
CA PHE A 93 -1.32 -48.58 -34.45
C PHE A 93 -1.16 -49.40 -35.72
N GLU A 94 -2.10 -50.30 -35.96
CA GLU A 94 -2.24 -51.00 -37.24
C GLU A 94 -2.84 -50.02 -38.27
N SER A 95 -2.03 -49.08 -38.76
CA SER A 95 -2.38 -48.25 -39.91
C SER A 95 -1.35 -48.45 -41.03
N PRO A 96 -1.74 -49.04 -42.17
CA PRO A 96 -0.85 -49.15 -43.32
C PRO A 96 -0.56 -47.80 -43.99
N SER A 97 -1.28 -46.73 -43.66
CA SER A 97 -1.15 -45.41 -44.31
C SER A 97 -0.36 -44.37 -43.50
N PHE A 98 -0.11 -44.59 -42.21
CA PHE A 98 0.64 -43.64 -41.38
C PHE A 98 1.52 -44.34 -40.35
N ASP A 99 2.81 -44.06 -40.43
CA ASP A 99 3.84 -44.59 -39.54
C ASP A 99 4.19 -43.54 -38.48
N PHE A 100 3.92 -43.81 -37.20
CA PHE A 100 4.25 -42.88 -36.12
C PHE A 100 5.74 -42.88 -35.72
N SER A 101 6.54 -43.82 -36.24
CA SER A 101 8.00 -43.78 -36.05
C SER A 101 8.68 -42.70 -36.90
N SER A 102 7.99 -42.16 -37.91
CA SER A 102 8.46 -41.07 -38.75
C SER A 102 7.36 -40.04 -39.06
N ILE A 103 7.59 -38.76 -38.77
CA ILE A 103 6.61 -37.70 -39.09
C ILE A 103 6.88 -37.15 -40.50
N PRO A 104 5.90 -37.15 -41.42
CA PRO A 104 6.01 -36.41 -42.67
C PRO A 104 5.88 -34.90 -42.38
N VAL A 105 6.78 -34.09 -42.92
CA VAL A 105 6.79 -32.62 -42.78
C VAL A 105 7.00 -31.95 -44.13
N ARG A 106 6.42 -30.77 -44.34
CA ARG A 106 6.57 -29.98 -45.57
C ARG A 106 7.69 -28.95 -45.41
N ASP A 107 8.74 -29.06 -46.23
CA ASP A 107 9.83 -28.06 -46.22
C ASP A 107 9.40 -26.81 -46.99
N VAL A 108 9.22 -25.71 -46.25
CA VAL A 108 8.81 -24.39 -46.77
C VAL A 108 9.96 -23.37 -46.72
N THR A 109 11.21 -23.82 -46.54
CA THR A 109 12.37 -22.92 -46.43
C THR A 109 12.50 -22.00 -47.64
N VAL A 110 12.33 -22.54 -48.85
CA VAL A 110 12.49 -21.78 -50.10
C VAL A 110 11.41 -20.70 -50.25
N SER A 111 10.17 -20.97 -49.85
CA SER A 111 9.10 -19.97 -49.91
C SER A 111 9.33 -18.84 -48.91
N GLU A 112 9.73 -19.17 -47.67
CA GLU A 112 10.00 -18.16 -46.65
C GLU A 112 11.22 -17.29 -46.97
N LEU A 113 12.25 -17.87 -47.59
CA LEU A 113 13.41 -17.13 -48.06
C LEU A 113 13.12 -16.15 -49.21
N LYS A 114 11.99 -16.32 -49.90
CA LYS A 114 11.48 -15.39 -50.92
C LYS A 114 10.52 -14.34 -50.34
N ASN A 115 10.12 -14.48 -49.08
CA ASN A 115 9.15 -13.61 -48.44
C ASN A 115 9.84 -12.29 -48.00
N PRO A 116 9.55 -11.14 -48.63
CA PRO A 116 10.23 -9.88 -48.33
C PRO A 116 9.90 -9.33 -46.95
N ARG A 117 8.82 -9.82 -46.31
CA ARG A 117 8.49 -9.48 -44.91
C ARG A 117 9.46 -10.12 -43.92
N ILE A 118 10.05 -11.26 -44.28
CA ILE A 118 10.90 -12.07 -43.41
C ILE A 118 12.37 -11.86 -43.75
N VAL A 119 12.71 -11.88 -45.04
CA VAL A 119 14.08 -11.72 -45.52
C VAL A 119 14.17 -10.46 -46.37
N PRO A 120 15.04 -9.48 -46.04
CA PRO A 120 15.18 -8.28 -46.84
C PRO A 120 15.67 -8.60 -48.26
N GLN A 121 15.22 -7.82 -49.24
CA GLN A 121 15.51 -8.07 -50.66
C GLN A 121 17.00 -8.02 -51.01
N SER A 122 17.82 -7.35 -50.20
CA SER A 122 19.29 -7.27 -50.31
C SER A 122 20.03 -8.55 -49.89
N ARG A 123 19.37 -9.70 -49.99
CA ARG A 123 19.87 -10.99 -49.53
C ARG A 123 21.12 -11.41 -50.31
N GLY A 124 22.11 -11.96 -49.60
CA GLY A 124 23.21 -12.65 -50.27
C GLY A 124 22.70 -13.85 -51.08
N SER A 125 23.11 -13.95 -52.35
CA SER A 125 22.63 -14.94 -53.32
C SER A 125 22.76 -16.42 -52.89
N ASN A 126 23.50 -16.71 -51.82
CA ASN A 126 23.87 -18.06 -51.40
C ASN A 126 23.20 -18.56 -50.10
N GLN A 127 22.32 -17.77 -49.48
CA GLN A 127 21.66 -18.23 -48.24
C GLN A 127 20.75 -19.44 -48.57
N LYS A 128 20.76 -20.47 -47.72
CA LYS A 128 19.96 -21.70 -47.90
C LYS A 128 19.13 -22.08 -46.67
N ALA A 129 19.27 -21.33 -45.58
CA ALA A 129 18.58 -21.51 -44.31
C ALA A 129 18.29 -20.12 -43.72
N LEU A 130 17.27 -20.00 -42.88
CA LEU A 130 16.92 -18.78 -42.17
C LEU A 130 17.86 -18.55 -40.99
N SER A 131 18.07 -17.29 -40.60
CA SER A 131 18.63 -16.99 -39.27
C SER A 131 17.56 -17.18 -38.19
N MET A 132 17.98 -17.30 -36.93
CA MET A 132 17.04 -17.41 -35.81
C MET A 132 16.11 -16.18 -35.72
N GLU A 133 16.62 -14.98 -35.98
CA GLU A 133 15.81 -13.75 -36.02
C GLU A 133 14.72 -13.81 -37.09
N GLN A 134 15.03 -14.36 -38.27
CA GLN A 134 14.08 -14.52 -39.37
C GLN A 134 13.03 -15.58 -39.03
N TYR A 135 13.43 -16.68 -38.40
CA TYR A 135 12.52 -17.70 -37.92
C TYR A 135 11.49 -17.15 -36.92
N LEU A 136 11.92 -16.36 -35.93
CA LEU A 136 11.01 -15.76 -34.96
C LEU A 136 9.92 -14.89 -35.60
N ARG A 137 10.26 -14.14 -36.67
CA ARG A 137 9.30 -13.33 -37.43
C ARG A 137 8.24 -14.16 -38.15
N ILE A 138 8.54 -15.43 -38.47
CA ILE A 138 7.60 -16.35 -39.09
C ILE A 138 6.69 -16.98 -38.05
N VAL A 139 7.24 -17.47 -36.93
CA VAL A 139 6.49 -18.33 -35.99
C VAL A 139 5.66 -17.56 -34.96
N VAL A 140 6.10 -16.38 -34.55
CA VAL A 140 5.41 -15.60 -33.50
C VAL A 140 4.04 -15.09 -33.96
N PRO A 141 3.86 -14.49 -35.16
CA PRO A 141 2.56 -14.00 -35.60
C PRO A 141 1.48 -15.10 -35.77
N PRO A 142 1.72 -16.27 -36.37
CA PRO A 142 0.72 -17.34 -36.43
C PRO A 142 0.32 -17.88 -35.04
N THR A 143 1.26 -17.88 -34.09
CA THR A 143 1.01 -18.41 -32.74
C THR A 143 -0.08 -17.62 -31.98
N ILE A 144 -0.26 -16.32 -32.27
CA ILE A 144 -1.26 -15.50 -31.57
C ILE A 144 -2.72 -15.89 -31.85
N VAL A 145 -2.97 -16.65 -32.91
CA VAL A 145 -4.30 -17.20 -33.23
C VAL A 145 -4.80 -18.10 -32.10
N HIS A 146 -3.88 -18.71 -31.35
CA HIS A 146 -4.19 -19.52 -30.17
C HIS A 146 -3.91 -18.73 -28.89
N SER A 147 -4.75 -17.73 -28.61
CA SER A 147 -4.56 -16.76 -27.52
C SER A 147 -4.28 -17.38 -26.15
N GLU A 148 -4.84 -18.55 -25.87
CA GLU A 148 -4.67 -19.28 -24.61
C GLU A 148 -3.23 -19.76 -24.35
N ILE A 149 -2.48 -20.06 -25.40
CA ILE A 149 -1.11 -20.58 -25.30
C ILE A 149 -0.07 -19.62 -25.88
N ALA A 150 -0.51 -18.55 -26.53
CA ALA A 150 0.35 -17.65 -27.26
C ALA A 150 1.43 -17.02 -26.36
N PRO A 151 1.13 -16.50 -25.15
CA PRO A 151 2.17 -15.92 -24.28
C PRO A 151 3.28 -16.92 -23.95
N ASP A 152 2.93 -18.13 -23.50
CA ASP A 152 3.90 -19.16 -23.09
C ASP A 152 4.74 -19.63 -24.27
N ARG A 153 4.09 -19.93 -25.41
CA ARG A 153 4.78 -20.46 -26.59
C ARG A 153 5.69 -19.40 -27.23
N ILE A 154 5.29 -18.13 -27.22
CA ILE A 154 6.11 -17.03 -27.73
C ILE A 154 7.29 -16.75 -26.80
N ALA A 155 7.06 -16.73 -25.48
CA ALA A 155 8.14 -16.65 -24.51
C ALA A 155 9.16 -17.78 -24.72
N ALA A 156 8.69 -19.01 -24.91
CA ALA A 156 9.55 -20.16 -25.20
C ALA A 156 10.38 -19.98 -26.48
N HIS A 157 9.77 -19.53 -27.58
CA HIS A 157 10.51 -19.27 -28.81
C HIS A 157 11.60 -18.19 -28.63
N ILE A 158 11.27 -17.09 -27.95
CA ILE A 158 12.20 -15.97 -27.72
C ILE A 158 13.37 -16.42 -26.83
N ILE A 159 13.11 -17.13 -25.74
CA ILE A 159 14.15 -17.60 -24.81
C ILE A 159 15.07 -18.61 -25.51
N ASN A 160 14.52 -19.60 -26.20
CA ASN A 160 15.32 -20.60 -26.91
C ASN A 160 16.14 -20.00 -28.06
N ALA A 161 15.67 -18.90 -28.65
CA ALA A 161 16.38 -18.16 -29.67
C ALA A 161 17.52 -17.29 -29.11
N TRP A 162 17.48 -16.92 -27.83
CA TRP A 162 18.32 -15.86 -27.26
C TRP A 162 19.82 -16.08 -27.49
N GLN A 163 20.33 -17.26 -27.13
CA GLN A 163 21.74 -17.60 -27.31
C GLN A 163 22.19 -17.50 -28.78
N ASN A 164 21.32 -17.83 -29.73
CA ASN A 164 21.62 -17.73 -31.16
C ASN A 164 21.65 -16.28 -31.67
N ILE A 165 21.01 -15.35 -30.95
CA ILE A 165 20.93 -13.94 -31.33
C ILE A 165 22.10 -13.15 -30.74
N VAL A 166 22.43 -13.35 -29.46
CA VAL A 166 23.49 -12.58 -28.78
C VAL A 166 24.85 -13.28 -28.71
N GLY A 167 24.87 -14.62 -28.78
CA GLY A 167 26.06 -15.44 -28.52
C GLY A 167 26.05 -16.10 -27.14
N GLY A 168 26.84 -17.19 -27.00
CA GLY A 168 26.96 -17.95 -25.75
C GLY A 168 27.50 -17.12 -24.59
N ASP A 169 28.58 -16.37 -24.85
CA ASP A 169 29.27 -15.43 -23.96
C ASP A 169 28.35 -14.40 -23.29
N ILE A 170 27.36 -13.92 -24.05
CA ILE A 170 26.38 -12.94 -23.56
C ILE A 170 25.22 -13.66 -22.87
N SER A 171 24.71 -14.75 -23.46
CA SER A 171 23.54 -15.46 -22.94
C SER A 171 23.73 -16.06 -21.55
N GLU A 172 24.97 -16.37 -21.17
CA GLU A 172 25.32 -16.85 -19.84
C GLU A 172 25.20 -15.77 -18.76
N ARG A 173 25.49 -14.51 -19.12
CA ARG A 173 25.48 -13.36 -18.20
C ARG A 173 24.15 -12.61 -18.17
N PHE A 174 23.43 -12.63 -19.30
CA PHE A 174 22.15 -11.95 -19.46
C PHE A 174 21.17 -12.90 -20.13
N SER A 175 20.19 -13.39 -19.37
CA SER A 175 19.26 -14.43 -19.84
C SER A 175 18.18 -13.89 -20.78
N GLY A 176 17.56 -14.77 -21.57
CA GLY A 176 16.45 -14.38 -22.45
C GLY A 176 15.24 -13.86 -21.65
N THR A 177 15.04 -14.40 -20.45
CA THR A 177 14.00 -13.94 -19.51
C THR A 177 14.31 -12.55 -18.95
N ALA A 178 15.57 -12.24 -18.64
CA ALA A 178 15.98 -10.90 -18.21
C ALA A 178 15.79 -9.88 -19.35
N ALA A 179 16.11 -10.25 -20.59
CA ALA A 179 15.86 -9.43 -21.77
C ALA A 179 14.37 -9.12 -21.95
N LEU A 180 13.49 -10.11 -21.83
CA LEU A 180 12.04 -9.93 -21.88
C LEU A 180 11.51 -9.03 -20.76
N THR A 181 12.05 -9.17 -19.54
CA THR A 181 11.69 -8.32 -18.41
C THR A 181 12.07 -6.85 -18.65
N LEU A 182 13.24 -6.61 -19.25
CA LEU A 182 13.68 -5.27 -19.63
C LEU A 182 12.80 -4.67 -20.73
N ILE A 183 12.38 -5.46 -21.72
CA ILE A 183 11.43 -5.03 -22.77
C ILE A 183 10.06 -4.71 -22.17
N ALA A 184 9.58 -5.49 -21.20
CA ALA A 184 8.28 -5.29 -20.55
C ALA A 184 8.25 -4.18 -19.50
N ASN A 185 9.38 -3.52 -19.22
CA ASN A 185 9.46 -2.47 -18.22
C ASN A 185 8.73 -1.20 -18.70
N GLU A 186 7.65 -0.82 -18.01
CA GLU A 186 6.81 0.35 -18.34
C GLU A 186 7.58 1.68 -18.35
N THR A 187 8.70 1.76 -17.63
CA THR A 187 9.56 2.96 -17.62
C THR A 187 10.44 3.08 -18.87
N ILE A 188 10.54 2.01 -19.67
CA ILE A 188 11.34 1.95 -20.89
C ILE A 188 10.38 1.97 -22.09
N PRO A 189 10.23 3.10 -22.80
CA PRO A 189 9.26 3.18 -23.90
C PRO A 189 9.66 2.28 -25.08
N THR A 190 8.86 1.26 -25.37
CA THR A 190 9.03 0.32 -26.50
C THR A 190 8.20 0.65 -27.75
N ALA A 191 7.31 1.65 -27.64
CA ALA A 191 6.31 1.99 -28.66
C ALA A 191 6.91 2.19 -30.06
N THR A 192 8.11 2.77 -30.16
CA THR A 192 8.86 2.88 -31.41
C THR A 192 10.30 2.46 -31.21
N ASP A 193 10.92 1.95 -32.28
CA ASP A 193 12.34 1.54 -32.26
C ASP A 193 13.27 2.69 -31.85
N HIS A 194 12.98 3.92 -32.31
CA HIS A 194 13.75 5.10 -31.94
C HIS A 194 13.69 5.42 -30.44
N LEU A 195 12.49 5.39 -29.84
CA LEU A 195 12.33 5.64 -28.40
C LEU A 195 13.00 4.55 -27.58
N PHE A 196 12.86 3.29 -28.00
CA PHE A 196 13.45 2.16 -27.30
C PHE A 196 14.98 2.24 -27.34
N ARG A 197 15.56 2.47 -28.52
CA ARG A 197 17.01 2.68 -28.69
C ARG A 197 17.53 3.79 -27.79
N LYS A 198 16.91 4.97 -27.81
CA LYS A 198 17.32 6.10 -26.96
C LYS A 198 17.24 5.77 -25.46
N SER A 199 16.30 4.92 -25.07
CA SER A 199 16.13 4.50 -23.68
C SER A 199 17.17 3.47 -23.26
N LEU A 200 17.55 2.55 -24.15
CA LEU A 200 18.68 1.63 -23.95
C LEU A 200 20.02 2.37 -23.87
N GLU A 201 20.22 3.38 -24.71
CA GLU A 201 21.44 4.23 -24.68
C GLU A 201 21.59 5.00 -23.37
N LYS A 202 20.48 5.34 -22.71
CA LYS A 202 20.47 5.99 -21.39
C LYS A 202 20.76 5.06 -20.23
N GLN A 203 20.64 3.73 -20.41
CA GLN A 203 20.98 2.79 -19.36
C GLN A 203 22.50 2.80 -19.15
N PRO A 204 22.99 3.03 -17.91
CA PRO A 204 24.42 3.12 -17.65
C PRO A 204 25.12 1.79 -17.94
N VAL A 205 24.46 0.67 -17.65
CA VAL A 205 24.95 -0.70 -17.89
C VAL A 205 23.75 -1.57 -18.28
N LEU A 206 23.87 -2.39 -19.34
CA LEU A 206 22.87 -3.42 -19.66
C LEU A 206 23.31 -4.78 -19.12
N ILE A 207 24.59 -5.11 -19.25
CA ILE A 207 25.23 -6.32 -18.72
C ILE A 207 26.48 -5.94 -17.94
N VAL A 208 26.69 -6.55 -16.79
CA VAL A 208 27.88 -6.29 -15.98
C VAL A 208 29.16 -6.66 -16.73
N GLY A 209 30.10 -5.71 -16.75
CA GLY A 209 31.38 -5.85 -17.45
C GLY A 209 31.23 -5.90 -18.98
N GLU A 210 30.17 -5.32 -19.55
CA GLU A 210 29.96 -5.30 -21.01
C GLU A 210 31.06 -4.52 -21.75
N THR A 211 31.55 -5.10 -22.85
CA THR A 211 32.31 -4.32 -23.85
C THR A 211 31.38 -3.50 -24.72
N LYS A 212 31.93 -2.58 -25.51
CA LYS A 212 31.15 -1.79 -26.47
C LYS A 212 30.50 -2.69 -27.53
N GLU A 213 31.24 -3.69 -28.02
CA GLU A 213 30.75 -4.66 -29.00
C GLU A 213 29.63 -5.54 -28.42
N GLU A 214 29.75 -5.94 -27.16
CA GLU A 214 28.70 -6.69 -26.45
C GLU A 214 27.44 -5.85 -26.26
N ARG A 215 27.59 -4.59 -25.84
CA ARG A 215 26.47 -3.65 -25.74
C ARG A 215 25.77 -3.48 -27.08
N ASP A 216 26.50 -3.29 -28.18
CA ASP A 216 25.90 -3.12 -29.51
C ASP A 216 25.13 -4.38 -29.96
N ARG A 217 25.69 -5.58 -29.70
CA ARG A 217 25.01 -6.87 -29.94
C ARG A 217 23.71 -6.98 -29.13
N VAL A 218 23.75 -6.67 -27.85
CA VAL A 218 22.60 -6.76 -26.92
C VAL A 218 21.53 -5.76 -27.30
N GLN A 219 21.90 -4.50 -27.57
CA GLN A 219 20.94 -3.48 -27.99
C GLN A 219 20.26 -3.86 -29.30
N LYS A 220 21.02 -4.39 -30.27
CA LYS A 220 20.45 -4.91 -31.52
C LYS A 220 19.47 -6.06 -31.24
N ALA A 221 19.86 -7.03 -30.43
CA ALA A 221 19.03 -8.18 -30.08
C ALA A 221 17.72 -7.77 -29.39
N LEU A 222 17.80 -6.90 -28.38
CA LEU A 222 16.64 -6.36 -27.66
C LEU A 222 15.70 -5.64 -28.62
N ARG A 223 16.23 -4.80 -29.51
CA ARG A 223 15.43 -4.08 -30.52
C ARG A 223 14.76 -5.04 -31.50
N THR A 224 15.46 -6.08 -31.94
CA THR A 224 14.89 -7.13 -32.79
C THR A 224 13.73 -7.82 -32.09
N MET A 225 13.92 -8.25 -30.84
CA MET A 225 12.87 -8.90 -30.04
C MET A 225 11.67 -7.99 -29.80
N ALA A 226 11.90 -6.74 -29.38
CA ALA A 226 10.85 -5.75 -29.19
C ALA A 226 10.08 -5.49 -30.49
N SER A 227 10.77 -5.43 -31.64
CA SER A 227 10.11 -5.27 -32.94
C SER A 227 9.23 -6.47 -33.28
N ILE A 228 9.70 -7.70 -33.03
CA ILE A 228 8.92 -8.92 -33.26
C ILE A 228 7.65 -8.91 -32.39
N ILE A 229 7.78 -8.62 -31.09
CA ILE A 229 6.64 -8.56 -30.16
C ILE A 229 5.63 -7.48 -30.61
N ARG A 230 6.12 -6.30 -31.00
CA ARG A 230 5.30 -5.18 -31.48
C ARG A 230 4.61 -5.50 -32.81
N GLU A 231 5.31 -6.09 -33.78
CA GLU A 231 4.74 -6.52 -35.06
C GLU A 231 3.64 -7.57 -34.88
N SER A 232 3.76 -8.39 -33.85
CA SER A 232 2.75 -9.36 -33.44
C SER A 232 1.60 -8.77 -32.62
N LYS A 233 1.63 -7.46 -32.32
CA LYS A 233 0.62 -6.73 -31.51
C LYS A 233 0.40 -7.33 -30.12
N LEU A 234 1.44 -7.91 -29.54
CA LEU A 234 1.41 -8.51 -28.21
C LEU A 234 1.62 -7.45 -27.13
N VAL A 235 1.07 -7.72 -25.96
CA VAL A 235 1.38 -6.98 -24.72
C VAL A 235 2.68 -7.55 -24.15
N GLU A 236 3.75 -6.76 -24.13
CA GLU A 236 5.09 -7.16 -23.70
C GLU A 236 5.08 -7.77 -22.29
N GLN A 237 4.29 -7.19 -21.37
CA GLN A 237 4.17 -7.66 -20.00
C GLN A 237 3.60 -9.08 -19.90
N HIS A 238 2.70 -9.48 -20.79
CA HIS A 238 2.14 -10.83 -20.78
C HIS A 238 3.19 -11.86 -21.19
N VAL A 239 4.02 -11.54 -22.19
CA VAL A 239 5.12 -12.42 -22.65
C VAL A 239 6.20 -12.54 -21.58
N ALA A 240 6.57 -11.43 -20.93
CA ALA A 240 7.54 -11.45 -19.83
C ALA A 240 7.03 -12.21 -18.61
N ARG A 241 5.74 -12.09 -18.27
CA ARG A 241 5.11 -12.87 -17.20
C ARG A 241 5.14 -14.37 -17.52
N ALA A 242 4.80 -14.75 -18.74
CA ALA A 242 4.85 -16.14 -19.20
C ALA A 242 6.27 -16.71 -19.13
N ALA A 243 7.28 -15.94 -19.58
CA ALA A 243 8.68 -16.31 -19.43
C ALA A 243 9.07 -16.57 -17.97
N PHE A 244 8.66 -15.67 -17.07
CA PHE A 244 8.92 -15.82 -15.64
C PHE A 244 8.24 -17.05 -15.05
N THR A 245 7.00 -17.36 -15.47
CA THR A 245 6.29 -18.58 -15.07
C THR A 245 7.01 -19.85 -15.55
N LEU A 246 7.47 -19.89 -16.80
CA LEU A 246 8.20 -21.04 -17.36
C LEU A 246 9.54 -21.28 -16.65
N VAL A 247 10.25 -20.22 -16.29
CA VAL A 247 11.47 -20.31 -15.46
C VAL A 247 11.09 -20.80 -14.07
N GLY A 248 10.10 -20.19 -13.43
CA GLY A 248 9.64 -20.52 -12.08
C GLY A 248 9.27 -21.99 -11.89
N SER A 249 8.65 -22.60 -12.91
CA SER A 249 8.28 -24.02 -12.91
C SER A 249 9.39 -24.96 -13.39
N ALA A 250 10.62 -24.47 -13.57
CA ALA A 250 11.75 -25.19 -14.16
C ALA A 250 11.38 -25.93 -15.47
N SER A 251 10.60 -25.27 -16.34
CA SER A 251 10.02 -25.91 -17.53
C SER A 251 11.08 -26.45 -18.48
N GLU A 252 10.98 -27.74 -18.85
CA GLU A 252 11.85 -28.36 -19.86
C GLU A 252 11.76 -27.68 -21.23
N VAL A 253 10.64 -26.99 -21.52
CA VAL A 253 10.39 -26.25 -22.77
C VAL A 253 11.50 -25.25 -23.11
N ILE A 254 12.08 -24.63 -22.07
CA ILE A 254 13.09 -23.58 -22.19
C ILE A 254 14.38 -23.93 -21.46
N GLY A 255 14.50 -25.16 -20.94
CA GLY A 255 15.55 -25.49 -19.98
C GLY A 255 15.48 -24.59 -18.74
N GLY A 256 14.32 -24.51 -18.09
CA GLY A 256 14.01 -23.50 -17.06
C GLY A 256 15.01 -23.44 -15.91
N GLU A 257 15.65 -24.55 -15.55
CA GLU A 257 16.74 -24.56 -14.56
C GLU A 257 18.01 -23.85 -15.05
N LEU A 258 18.39 -24.05 -16.32
CA LEU A 258 19.52 -23.35 -16.94
C LEU A 258 19.23 -21.84 -17.02
N GLU A 259 18.02 -21.47 -17.42
CA GLU A 259 17.58 -20.07 -17.47
C GLU A 259 17.49 -19.44 -16.08
N ALA A 260 17.03 -20.18 -15.06
CA ALA A 260 17.06 -19.73 -13.68
C ALA A 260 18.51 -19.49 -13.21
N GLY A 261 19.45 -20.39 -13.54
CA GLY A 261 20.88 -20.22 -13.26
C GLY A 261 21.45 -18.94 -13.88
N ARG A 262 21.16 -18.68 -15.16
CA ARG A 262 21.57 -17.44 -15.87
C ARG A 262 20.94 -16.20 -15.23
N GLN A 263 19.67 -16.27 -14.84
CA GLN A 263 18.98 -15.17 -14.18
C GLN A 263 19.58 -14.87 -12.80
N ILE A 264 19.83 -15.92 -11.99
CA ILE A 264 20.49 -15.82 -10.68
C ILE A 264 21.88 -15.19 -10.84
N TYR A 265 22.66 -15.64 -11.83
CA TYR A 265 23.95 -15.04 -12.14
C TYR A 265 23.82 -13.53 -12.37
N GLY A 266 22.88 -13.10 -13.22
CA GLY A 266 22.62 -11.68 -13.46
C GLY A 266 22.23 -10.91 -12.20
N MET A 267 21.41 -11.50 -11.31
CA MET A 267 21.02 -10.86 -10.05
C MET A 267 22.18 -10.70 -9.05
N LEU A 268 23.10 -11.66 -9.04
CA LEU A 268 24.29 -11.65 -8.17
C LEU A 268 25.34 -10.63 -8.61
N HIS A 269 25.34 -10.26 -9.89
CA HIS A 269 26.19 -9.24 -10.46
C HIS A 269 25.41 -7.92 -10.53
N THR A 270 25.10 -7.36 -9.37
CA THR A 270 24.46 -6.05 -9.27
C THR A 270 25.15 -5.20 -8.21
N ASP A 271 25.11 -3.87 -8.35
CA ASP A 271 25.69 -2.92 -7.38
C ASP A 271 25.19 -3.13 -5.94
N LYS A 272 24.01 -3.72 -5.77
CA LYS A 272 23.45 -4.02 -4.45
C LYS A 272 24.20 -5.18 -3.79
N VAL A 273 24.48 -6.23 -4.56
CA VAL A 273 25.24 -7.40 -4.09
C VAL A 273 26.71 -7.04 -3.92
N ASP A 274 27.27 -6.26 -4.84
CA ASP A 274 28.66 -5.78 -4.72
C ASP A 274 28.85 -4.95 -3.44
N ARG A 275 27.90 -4.07 -3.12
CA ARG A 275 27.92 -3.34 -1.84
C ARG A 275 27.84 -4.26 -0.63
N LYS A 276 27.11 -5.38 -0.70
CA LYS A 276 27.08 -6.38 0.39
C LYS A 276 28.43 -7.08 0.54
N LEU A 277 29.03 -7.53 -0.56
CA LEU A 277 30.33 -8.19 -0.57
C LEU A 277 31.45 -7.24 -0.09
N MET A 278 31.44 -5.97 -0.52
CA MET A 278 32.42 -4.96 -0.10
C MET A 278 32.36 -4.65 1.39
N ARG A 279 31.17 -4.69 2.03
CA ARG A 279 31.03 -4.47 3.48
C ARG A 279 31.76 -5.50 4.32
N GLU A 280 31.92 -6.72 3.81
CA GLU A 280 32.67 -7.80 4.44
C GLU A 280 34.20 -7.65 4.29
N ARG A 281 34.67 -6.63 3.56
CA ARG A 281 36.10 -6.33 3.33
C ARG A 281 36.90 -7.51 2.73
N LEU A 282 36.25 -8.32 1.91
CA LEU A 282 36.85 -9.48 1.25
C LEU A 282 37.82 -9.06 0.13
N GLN A 283 38.82 -9.89 -0.13
CA GLN A 283 39.65 -9.75 -1.34
C GLN A 283 38.80 -10.05 -2.59
N PRO A 284 39.17 -9.53 -3.78
CA PRO A 284 38.39 -9.74 -5.01
C PRO A 284 38.10 -11.21 -5.34
N LEU A 285 39.07 -12.10 -5.14
CA LEU A 285 38.91 -13.54 -5.37
C LEU A 285 37.92 -14.17 -4.38
N GLU A 286 38.05 -13.84 -3.09
CA GLU A 286 37.16 -14.33 -2.03
C GLU A 286 35.73 -13.81 -2.22
N ALA A 287 35.57 -12.56 -2.64
CA ALA A 287 34.26 -11.98 -2.96
C ALA A 287 33.58 -12.74 -4.12
N GLU A 288 34.34 -13.15 -5.13
CA GLU A 288 33.83 -13.95 -6.24
C GLU A 288 33.46 -15.36 -5.82
N GLU A 289 34.27 -16.01 -4.98
CA GLU A 289 33.94 -17.30 -4.38
C GLU A 289 32.64 -17.22 -3.56
N LYS A 290 32.49 -16.19 -2.72
CA LYS A 290 31.25 -15.96 -1.97
C LYS A 290 30.05 -15.65 -2.86
N ARG A 291 30.24 -14.93 -3.96
CA ARG A 291 29.17 -14.72 -4.94
C ARG A 291 28.74 -16.04 -5.57
N ARG A 292 29.68 -16.90 -5.93
CA ARG A 292 29.40 -18.24 -6.47
C ARG A 292 28.66 -19.11 -5.47
N GLU A 293 29.14 -19.18 -4.22
CA GLU A 293 28.44 -19.88 -3.13
C GLU A 293 27.00 -19.38 -2.97
N LEU A 294 26.78 -18.05 -3.04
CA LEU A 294 25.45 -17.46 -2.92
C LEU A 294 24.53 -17.90 -4.08
N GLY A 295 25.08 -17.99 -5.29
CA GLY A 295 24.36 -18.51 -6.45
C GLY A 295 24.01 -19.99 -6.34
N GLU A 296 24.93 -20.81 -5.85
CA GLU A 296 24.67 -22.23 -5.62
C GLU A 296 23.56 -22.44 -4.58
N VAL A 297 23.59 -21.67 -3.48
CA VAL A 297 22.55 -21.76 -2.44
C VAL A 297 21.20 -21.23 -2.96
N MET A 298 21.20 -20.13 -3.72
CA MET A 298 19.98 -19.58 -4.32
C MET A 298 19.37 -20.56 -5.34
N LEU A 299 20.20 -21.21 -6.16
CA LEU A 299 19.76 -22.22 -7.12
C LEU A 299 19.26 -23.50 -6.41
N ALA A 300 19.94 -23.94 -5.35
CA ALA A 300 19.48 -25.07 -4.54
C ALA A 300 18.14 -24.78 -3.86
N SER A 301 17.94 -23.54 -3.39
CA SER A 301 16.67 -23.07 -2.85
C SER A 301 15.59 -23.11 -3.94
N PHE A 302 15.87 -22.51 -5.10
CA PHE A 302 14.96 -22.56 -6.26
C PHE A 302 14.54 -23.99 -6.63
N ARG A 303 15.49 -24.92 -6.78
CA ARG A 303 15.24 -26.35 -7.09
C ARG A 303 14.32 -27.05 -6.09
N ARG A 304 14.35 -26.63 -4.82
CA ARG A 304 13.52 -27.21 -3.76
C ARG A 304 12.03 -26.90 -3.97
N PHE A 305 11.72 -25.75 -4.56
CA PHE A 305 10.35 -25.26 -4.69
C PHE A 305 9.83 -25.17 -6.13
N SER A 306 10.69 -25.34 -7.13
CA SER A 306 10.33 -25.22 -8.56
C SER A 306 9.42 -26.33 -9.09
N ARG A 307 9.20 -27.41 -8.32
CA ARG A 307 8.30 -28.52 -8.71
C ARG A 307 6.82 -28.13 -8.71
N ASP A 308 6.43 -27.07 -8.01
CA ASP A 308 5.11 -26.46 -8.08
C ASP A 308 5.23 -25.05 -8.67
N TYR A 309 4.56 -24.81 -9.80
CA TYR A 309 4.67 -23.55 -10.54
C TYR A 309 4.31 -22.32 -9.69
N ARG A 310 3.33 -22.43 -8.77
CA ARG A 310 2.95 -21.29 -7.91
C ARG A 310 4.01 -21.00 -6.86
N GLN A 311 4.65 -22.06 -6.36
CA GLN A 311 5.69 -21.95 -5.33
C GLN A 311 7.00 -21.45 -5.92
N GLY A 312 7.39 -21.94 -7.10
CA GLY A 312 8.61 -21.52 -7.78
C GLY A 312 8.64 -20.02 -8.12
N GLN A 313 7.50 -19.47 -8.56
CA GLN A 313 7.37 -18.03 -8.81
C GLN A 313 7.56 -17.21 -7.53
N VAL A 314 6.82 -17.54 -6.47
CA VAL A 314 6.87 -16.84 -5.18
C VAL A 314 8.28 -16.91 -4.59
N VAL A 315 8.92 -18.06 -4.69
CA VAL A 315 10.29 -18.26 -4.19
C VAL A 315 11.28 -17.40 -4.95
N LEU A 316 11.24 -17.37 -6.28
CA LEU A 316 12.18 -16.55 -7.05
C LEU A 316 12.02 -15.06 -6.70
N GLU A 317 10.78 -14.57 -6.56
CA GLU A 317 10.51 -13.20 -6.09
C GLU A 317 11.05 -12.95 -4.67
N SER A 318 10.84 -13.88 -3.74
CA SER A 318 11.37 -13.80 -2.37
C SER A 318 12.90 -13.77 -2.36
N LEU A 319 13.54 -14.64 -3.14
CA LEU A 319 15.00 -14.69 -3.23
C LEU A 319 15.57 -13.37 -3.78
N THR A 320 14.93 -12.79 -4.80
CA THR A 320 15.31 -11.46 -5.32
C THR A 320 15.17 -10.37 -4.27
N ARG A 321 14.08 -10.37 -3.47
CA ARG A 321 13.87 -9.39 -2.39
C ARG A 321 14.96 -9.47 -1.32
N VAL A 322 15.26 -10.68 -0.87
CA VAL A 322 16.33 -10.95 0.11
C VAL A 322 17.68 -10.48 -0.42
N LEU A 323 18.01 -10.81 -1.67
CA LEU A 323 19.27 -10.42 -2.30
C LEU A 323 19.43 -8.89 -2.40
N HIS A 324 18.33 -8.18 -2.63
CA HIS A 324 18.32 -6.72 -2.78
C HIS A 324 18.12 -5.95 -1.46
N ASP A 325 17.91 -6.63 -0.35
CA ASP A 325 17.70 -6.01 0.95
C ASP A 325 19.00 -5.43 1.51
N SER A 326 19.12 -4.10 1.57
CA SER A 326 20.34 -3.44 2.02
C SER A 326 20.65 -3.60 3.50
N ASP A 327 19.69 -4.04 4.31
CA ASP A 327 19.86 -4.20 5.76
C ASP A 327 20.41 -5.56 6.15
N LEU A 328 20.29 -6.56 5.26
CA LEU A 328 20.86 -7.88 5.49
C LEU A 328 22.35 -7.90 5.14
N ASN A 329 23.16 -8.48 6.02
CA ASN A 329 24.56 -8.82 5.69
C ASN A 329 24.62 -10.12 4.86
N LEU A 330 25.82 -10.49 4.44
CA LEU A 330 26.02 -11.64 3.56
C LEU A 330 25.62 -12.95 4.26
N GLN A 331 26.02 -13.13 5.53
CA GLN A 331 25.72 -14.34 6.31
C GLN A 331 24.20 -14.53 6.53
N GLN A 332 23.48 -13.47 6.84
CA GLN A 332 22.02 -13.49 6.99
C GLN A 332 21.34 -13.87 5.66
N THR A 333 21.83 -13.31 4.55
CA THR A 333 21.33 -13.65 3.20
C THR A 333 21.52 -15.15 2.93
N PHE A 334 22.69 -15.72 3.26
CA PHE A 334 22.94 -17.16 3.16
C PHE A 334 21.99 -18.00 4.01
N ASN A 335 21.79 -17.61 5.27
CA ASN A 335 20.93 -18.33 6.21
C ASN A 335 19.47 -18.37 5.70
N ILE A 336 18.96 -17.24 5.22
CA ILE A 336 17.62 -17.14 4.65
C ILE A 336 17.47 -18.04 3.43
N PHE A 337 18.44 -18.05 2.50
CA PHE A 337 18.36 -18.90 1.32
C PHE A 337 18.43 -20.40 1.63
N LYS A 338 19.14 -20.80 2.70
CA LYS A 338 19.24 -22.19 3.17
C LYS A 338 17.97 -22.67 3.88
N SER A 339 17.14 -21.76 4.37
CA SER A 339 15.92 -22.08 5.13
C SER A 339 14.91 -22.89 4.31
N SER A 340 13.95 -23.50 5.01
CA SER A 340 12.82 -24.21 4.40
C SER A 340 11.73 -23.28 3.86
N SER A 341 11.78 -21.98 4.18
CA SER A 341 10.84 -20.97 3.66
C SER A 341 11.53 -19.60 3.61
N PRO A 342 12.29 -19.31 2.53
CA PRO A 342 13.08 -18.08 2.44
C PRO A 342 12.26 -16.80 2.59
N GLY A 343 11.01 -16.79 2.12
CA GLY A 343 10.11 -15.65 2.26
C GLY A 343 9.71 -15.37 3.70
N GLU A 344 9.32 -16.40 4.46
CA GLU A 344 8.95 -16.26 5.87
C GLU A 344 10.15 -15.92 6.75
N GLU A 345 11.29 -16.58 6.49
CA GLU A 345 12.53 -16.33 7.23
C GLU A 345 13.03 -14.89 7.00
N HIS A 346 12.91 -14.37 5.77
CA HIS A 346 13.20 -12.96 5.48
C HIS A 346 12.33 -12.02 6.30
N VAL A 347 11.02 -12.26 6.38
CA VAL A 347 10.09 -11.45 7.17
C VAL A 347 10.50 -11.45 8.64
N ARG A 348 10.77 -12.62 9.23
CA ARG A 348 11.21 -12.74 10.63
C ARG A 348 12.50 -11.97 10.92
N PHE A 349 13.52 -12.11 10.06
CA PHE A 349 14.76 -11.34 10.21
C PHE A 349 14.52 -9.83 10.14
N ARG A 350 13.58 -9.39 9.31
CA ARG A 350 13.23 -7.97 9.17
C ARG A 350 12.52 -7.43 10.40
N GLU A 351 11.58 -8.18 10.94
CA GLU A 351 10.92 -7.85 12.20
C GLU A 351 11.96 -7.73 13.33
N GLU A 352 12.92 -8.67 13.41
CA GLU A 352 13.99 -8.62 14.42
C GLU A 352 14.91 -7.40 14.25
N ILE A 353 15.33 -7.09 13.02
CA ILE A 353 16.17 -5.91 12.73
C ILE A 353 15.42 -4.62 13.10
N ASN A 354 14.14 -4.51 12.74
CA ASN A 354 13.33 -3.33 13.02
C ASN A 354 13.08 -3.17 14.52
N ARG A 355 12.76 -4.26 15.22
CA ARG A 355 12.65 -4.32 16.68
C ARG A 355 13.93 -3.84 17.36
N ASN A 356 15.09 -4.39 16.98
CA ASN A 356 16.39 -4.02 17.57
C ASN A 356 16.76 -2.55 17.28
N ARG A 357 16.45 -2.03 16.09
CA ARG A 357 16.64 -0.61 15.74
C ARG A 357 15.76 0.30 16.58
N LEU A 358 14.49 -0.08 16.76
CA LEU A 358 13.54 0.67 17.57
C LEU A 358 13.93 0.65 19.05
N GLU A 359 14.32 -0.52 19.58
CA GLU A 359 14.80 -0.70 20.95
C GLU A 359 15.99 0.23 21.23
N LYS A 360 17.02 0.16 20.40
CA LYS A 360 18.21 1.01 20.52
C LYS A 360 17.84 2.48 20.43
N LYS A 361 17.02 2.87 19.45
CA LYS A 361 16.61 4.26 19.29
C LYS A 361 15.81 4.77 20.50
N TYR A 362 14.96 3.92 21.06
CA TYR A 362 14.19 4.25 22.26
C TYR A 362 15.10 4.41 23.48
N GLN A 363 16.06 3.51 23.69
CA GLN A 363 17.06 3.61 24.76
C GLN A 363 17.90 4.90 24.65
N ASP A 364 18.33 5.25 23.43
CA ASP A 364 19.08 6.48 23.14
C ASP A 364 18.26 7.73 23.49
N GLU A 365 16.99 7.79 23.06
CA GLU A 365 16.08 8.93 23.34
C GLU A 365 15.72 9.04 24.83
N MET A 366 15.70 7.92 25.55
CA MET A 366 15.38 7.89 26.98
C MET A 366 16.61 8.06 27.88
N GLY A 367 17.83 7.98 27.32
CA GLY A 367 19.07 8.04 28.08
C GLY A 367 19.22 6.90 29.09
N ARG A 368 18.57 5.75 28.87
CA ARG A 368 18.65 4.57 29.77
C ARG A 368 18.66 3.26 28.99
N SER A 369 19.38 2.28 29.53
CA SER A 369 19.50 0.92 28.96
C SER A 369 18.38 -0.02 29.40
N ASN A 370 17.84 0.16 30.61
CA ASN A 370 16.86 -0.78 31.16
C ASN A 370 15.45 -0.38 30.74
N LEU A 371 14.73 -1.30 30.09
CA LEU A 371 13.36 -1.14 29.64
C LEU A 371 12.40 -1.87 30.58
N THR A 372 11.20 -1.34 30.76
CA THR A 372 10.13 -2.04 31.51
C THR A 372 9.48 -3.10 30.62
N ASP A 373 8.81 -4.09 31.22
CA ASP A 373 8.08 -5.13 30.47
C ASP A 373 7.05 -4.56 29.49
N VAL A 374 6.41 -3.44 29.86
CA VAL A 374 5.47 -2.72 29.00
C VAL A 374 6.19 -2.12 27.79
N GLU A 375 7.34 -1.51 28.01
CA GLU A 375 8.14 -0.92 26.92
C GLU A 375 8.63 -1.98 25.96
N ILE A 376 9.12 -3.11 26.49
CA ILE A 376 9.53 -4.26 25.69
C ILE A 376 8.34 -4.77 24.88
N SER A 377 7.17 -4.96 25.48
CA SER A 377 5.97 -5.43 24.78
C SER A 377 5.53 -4.48 23.66
N LEU A 378 5.56 -3.16 23.89
CA LEU A 378 5.22 -2.17 22.87
C LEU A 378 6.27 -2.12 21.74
N ILE A 379 7.56 -2.23 22.08
CA ILE A 379 8.64 -2.32 21.09
C ILE A 379 8.52 -3.59 20.26
N ASP A 380 8.20 -4.73 20.87
CA ASP A 380 8.01 -6.00 20.18
C ASP A 380 6.82 -5.95 19.22
N ASN A 381 5.70 -5.35 19.63
CA ASN A 381 4.51 -5.24 18.77
C ASN A 381 4.75 -4.29 17.58
N ILE A 382 5.33 -3.11 17.83
CA ILE A 382 5.59 -2.11 16.78
C ILE A 382 6.77 -2.52 15.88
N GLY A 383 7.76 -3.21 16.45
CA GLY A 383 8.93 -3.71 15.73
C GLY A 383 8.61 -4.73 14.65
N ARG A 384 7.41 -5.34 14.69
CA ARG A 384 6.91 -6.26 13.66
C ARG A 384 6.44 -5.56 12.38
N GLU A 385 6.40 -4.23 12.34
CA GLU A 385 6.13 -3.52 11.10
C GLU A 385 7.21 -3.90 10.05
N THR A 386 6.78 -4.53 8.96
CA THR A 386 7.68 -5.11 7.93
C THR A 386 8.46 -4.06 7.15
N HIS A 387 7.91 -2.84 7.05
CA HIS A 387 8.56 -1.74 6.37
C HIS A 387 9.53 -1.04 7.32
N PRO A 388 10.80 -0.84 6.94
CA PRO A 388 11.76 -0.19 7.82
C PRO A 388 11.30 1.25 8.06
N PRO A 389 11.04 1.65 9.31
CA PRO A 389 10.81 3.06 9.60
C PRO A 389 12.08 3.85 9.21
N THR A 390 11.88 4.99 8.55
CA THR A 390 12.95 5.96 8.33
C THR A 390 13.52 6.41 9.68
N LEU A 391 14.68 7.06 9.72
CA LEU A 391 15.21 7.61 10.98
C LEU A 391 14.18 8.51 11.69
N ILE A 392 13.44 9.31 10.93
CA ILE A 392 12.33 10.15 11.43
C ILE A 392 11.18 9.27 11.95
N GLY A 393 10.86 8.18 11.25
CA GLY A 393 9.90 7.17 11.69
C GLY A 393 10.28 6.54 13.03
N LEU A 394 11.53 6.11 13.19
CA LEU A 394 12.06 5.53 14.43
C LEU A 394 11.95 6.49 15.61
N ILE A 395 12.30 7.76 15.41
CA ILE A 395 12.13 8.82 16.43
C ILE A 395 10.64 8.97 16.79
N SER A 396 9.76 9.02 15.78
CA SER A 396 8.32 9.14 15.99
C SER A 396 7.73 7.95 16.76
N HIS A 397 8.19 6.73 16.47
CA HIS A 397 7.77 5.51 17.15
C HIS A 397 8.25 5.50 18.61
N ALA A 398 9.51 5.88 18.86
CA ALA A 398 10.04 6.01 20.21
C ALA A 398 9.24 7.02 21.05
N HIS A 399 8.90 8.19 20.50
CA HIS A 399 8.04 9.15 21.18
C HIS A 399 6.62 8.63 21.42
N ALA A 400 6.06 7.86 20.49
CA ALA A 400 4.75 7.25 20.67
C ALA A 400 4.75 6.26 21.85
N ILE A 401 5.76 5.41 21.95
CA ILE A 401 5.94 4.46 23.06
C ILE A 401 6.08 5.21 24.38
N ARG A 402 6.90 6.27 24.42
CA ARG A 402 7.05 7.11 25.61
C ARG A 402 5.72 7.74 26.03
N SER A 403 4.97 8.28 25.08
CA SER A 403 3.66 8.89 25.36
C SER A 403 2.68 7.85 25.89
N ALA A 404 2.64 6.66 25.28
CA ALA A 404 1.81 5.55 25.71
C ALA A 404 2.15 5.14 27.15
N GLN A 405 3.43 5.01 27.48
CA GLN A 405 3.89 4.65 28.82
C GLN A 405 3.46 5.68 29.88
N ASN A 406 3.58 6.96 29.57
CA ASN A 406 3.13 8.02 30.48
C ASN A 406 1.63 7.95 30.75
N VAL A 407 0.82 7.74 29.70
CA VAL A 407 -0.64 7.65 29.83
C VAL A 407 -1.07 6.36 30.53
N LEU A 408 -0.37 5.23 30.29
CA LEU A 408 -0.58 3.99 31.04
C LEU A 408 -0.32 4.18 32.53
N ASN A 409 0.77 4.85 32.91
CA ASN A 409 1.07 5.15 34.31
C ASN A 409 0.01 6.04 34.94
N GLN A 410 -0.51 7.04 34.22
CA GLN A 410 -1.61 7.88 34.69
C GLN A 410 -2.91 7.08 34.88
N ALA A 411 -3.26 6.25 33.90
CA ALA A 411 -4.44 5.38 33.98
C ALA A 411 -4.33 4.40 35.15
N LYS A 412 -3.16 3.77 35.33
CA LYS A 412 -2.87 2.88 36.46
C LYS A 412 -2.95 3.60 37.81
N GLY A 413 -2.46 4.84 37.88
CA GLY A 413 -2.56 5.69 39.06
C GLY A 413 -4.02 5.97 39.42
N TRP A 414 -4.85 6.30 38.43
CA TRP A 414 -6.29 6.49 38.62
C TRP A 414 -7.03 5.21 39.01
N GLU A 415 -6.72 4.09 38.36
CA GLU A 415 -7.24 2.77 38.71
C GLU A 415 -6.94 2.44 40.18
N THR A 416 -5.68 2.61 40.58
CA THR A 416 -5.22 2.36 41.96
C THR A 416 -5.92 3.29 42.96
N LYS A 417 -6.06 4.58 42.63
CA LYS A 417 -6.73 5.57 43.46
C LYS A 417 -8.21 5.22 43.64
N LEU A 418 -8.91 4.92 42.54
CA LEU A 418 -10.33 4.53 42.58
C LEU A 418 -10.55 3.22 43.35
N PHE A 419 -9.60 2.30 43.30
CA PHE A 419 -9.67 1.04 44.02
C PHE A 419 -9.39 1.21 45.52
N ASN A 420 -8.25 1.83 45.87
CA ASN A 420 -7.81 1.97 47.26
C ASN A 420 -8.63 3.00 48.06
N ASP A 421 -8.96 4.13 47.43
CA ASP A 421 -9.71 5.22 48.08
C ASP A 421 -11.21 5.13 47.81
N SER A 422 -11.69 3.96 47.35
CA SER A 422 -13.09 3.74 46.97
C SER A 422 -14.06 4.21 48.06
N ASP A 423 -13.81 3.87 49.32
CA ASP A 423 -14.65 4.28 50.44
C ASP A 423 -14.65 5.79 50.67
N ASP A 424 -13.55 6.49 50.42
CA ASP A 424 -13.50 7.96 50.49
C ASP A 424 -14.34 8.59 49.39
N PHE A 425 -14.21 8.11 48.15
CA PHE A 425 -15.02 8.57 47.03
C PHE A 425 -16.52 8.36 47.28
N LEU A 426 -16.90 7.18 47.79
CA LEU A 426 -18.29 6.87 48.15
C LEU A 426 -18.82 7.78 49.27
N ARG A 427 -18.03 7.98 50.34
CA ARG A 427 -18.39 8.89 51.44
C ARG A 427 -18.57 10.34 50.97
N ARG A 428 -17.76 10.76 50.00
CA ARG A 428 -17.85 12.10 49.41
C ARG A 428 -18.99 12.26 48.42
N GLY A 429 -19.59 11.15 47.96
CA GLY A 429 -20.82 11.15 47.17
C GLY A 429 -20.71 10.59 45.76
N ALA A 430 -19.60 9.94 45.40
CA ALA A 430 -19.49 9.23 44.14
C ALA A 430 -20.38 7.97 44.14
N ASN A 431 -20.92 7.60 42.98
CA ASN A 431 -21.71 6.37 42.84
C ASN A 431 -20.78 5.16 42.71
N ARG A 432 -21.03 4.11 43.51
CA ARG A 432 -20.30 2.83 43.49
C ARG A 432 -20.26 2.19 42.11
N GLU A 433 -21.35 2.22 41.36
CA GLU A 433 -21.40 1.66 40.02
C GLU A 433 -20.51 2.44 39.05
N THR A 434 -20.52 3.78 39.15
CA THR A 434 -19.64 4.64 38.34
C THR A 434 -18.15 4.38 38.62
N VAL A 435 -17.76 4.24 39.89
CA VAL A 435 -16.36 3.92 40.27
C VAL A 435 -15.96 2.54 39.73
N ARG A 436 -16.85 1.54 39.85
CA ARG A 436 -16.57 0.17 39.39
C ARG A 436 -16.49 0.08 37.86
N GLU A 437 -17.39 0.75 37.15
CA GLU A 437 -17.36 0.85 35.68
C GLU A 437 -16.09 1.54 35.20
N ALA A 438 -15.69 2.63 35.87
CA ALA A 438 -14.46 3.35 35.52
C ALA A 438 -13.21 2.48 35.66
N ILE A 439 -13.08 1.71 36.75
CA ILE A 439 -11.96 0.77 36.94
C ILE A 439 -11.93 -0.26 35.81
N LYS A 440 -13.07 -0.91 35.52
CA LYS A 440 -13.16 -1.93 34.47
C LYS A 440 -12.84 -1.36 33.08
N ALA A 441 -13.36 -0.18 32.76
CA ALA A 441 -13.13 0.47 31.48
C ALA A 441 -11.68 0.98 31.34
N LEU A 442 -11.04 1.43 32.43
CA LEU A 442 -9.63 1.77 32.45
C LEU A 442 -8.77 0.54 32.18
N GLN A 443 -9.08 -0.62 32.76
CA GLN A 443 -8.37 -1.88 32.50
C GLN A 443 -8.48 -2.28 31.02
N ILE A 444 -9.70 -2.32 30.47
CA ILE A 444 -9.93 -2.66 29.06
C ILE A 444 -9.14 -1.73 28.13
N LYS A 445 -9.18 -0.41 28.36
CA LYS A 445 -8.47 0.54 27.52
C LYS A 445 -6.94 0.48 27.68
N GLN A 446 -6.43 0.06 28.84
CA GLN A 446 -5.01 -0.22 29.03
C GLN A 446 -4.59 -1.44 28.21
N ASP A 447 -5.35 -2.54 28.25
CA ASP A 447 -5.08 -3.76 27.47
C ASP A 447 -5.18 -3.51 25.96
N ASP A 448 -6.17 -2.72 25.53
CA ASP A 448 -6.29 -2.26 24.14
C ASP A 448 -5.06 -1.47 23.71
N LEU A 449 -4.52 -0.60 24.58
CA LEU A 449 -3.32 0.16 24.24
C LEU A 449 -2.09 -0.75 24.08
N LEU A 450 -1.92 -1.73 24.97
CA LEU A 450 -0.80 -2.68 24.93
C LEU A 450 -0.83 -3.59 23.70
N SER A 451 -2.02 -3.92 23.19
CA SER A 451 -2.20 -4.72 21.97
C SER A 451 -2.02 -3.94 20.65
N SER A 452 -1.46 -2.72 20.70
CA SER A 452 -1.23 -1.92 19.48
C SER A 452 -0.12 -2.53 18.63
N ASP A 453 -0.44 -2.87 17.38
CA ASP A 453 0.44 -3.50 16.39
C ASP A 453 1.15 -2.51 15.45
N SER A 454 0.81 -1.21 15.55
CA SER A 454 1.45 -0.15 14.78
C SER A 454 1.56 1.14 15.57
N ALA A 455 2.54 1.99 15.21
CA ALA A 455 2.73 3.27 15.88
C ALA A 455 1.53 4.23 15.70
N THR A 456 0.81 4.14 14.58
CA THR A 456 -0.38 4.96 14.30
C THR A 456 -1.54 4.54 15.20
N ILE A 457 -1.77 3.24 15.35
CA ILE A 457 -2.78 2.70 16.26
C ILE A 457 -2.40 3.04 17.71
N LEU A 458 -1.13 2.89 18.08
CA LEU A 458 -0.65 3.24 19.43
C LEU A 458 -0.94 4.71 19.77
N LYS A 459 -0.62 5.66 18.88
CA LYS A 459 -0.90 7.09 19.08
C LYS A 459 -2.40 7.36 19.27
N THR A 460 -3.23 6.73 18.45
CA THR A 460 -4.69 6.90 18.50
C THR A 460 -5.25 6.37 19.81
N ARG A 461 -4.87 5.15 20.21
CA ARG A 461 -5.29 4.53 21.46
C ARG A 461 -4.75 5.26 22.69
N THR A 462 -3.52 5.80 22.62
CA THR A 462 -2.92 6.61 23.70
C THR A 462 -3.76 7.85 23.96
N ARG A 463 -4.16 8.55 22.91
CA ARG A 463 -5.03 9.72 23.03
C ARG A 463 -6.41 9.36 23.56
N ALA A 464 -7.01 8.27 23.07
CA ALA A 464 -8.29 7.79 23.56
C ALA A 464 -8.27 7.39 25.04
N LEU A 465 -7.17 6.79 25.52
CA LEU A 465 -6.99 6.48 26.95
C LEU A 465 -6.81 7.77 27.77
N LEU A 466 -6.02 8.73 27.29
CA LEU A 466 -5.83 10.01 27.99
C LEU A 466 -7.14 10.79 28.12
N ASP A 467 -7.91 10.89 27.03
CA ASP A 467 -9.22 11.55 27.03
C ASP A 467 -10.19 10.83 27.99
N PHE A 468 -10.13 9.50 28.07
CA PHE A 468 -10.93 8.71 29.00
C PHE A 468 -10.52 8.89 30.46
N VAL A 469 -9.22 8.97 30.76
CA VAL A 469 -8.73 9.30 32.11
C VAL A 469 -9.27 10.66 32.56
N GLY A 470 -9.24 11.67 31.67
CA GLY A 470 -9.81 12.99 31.96
C GLY A 470 -11.34 12.97 32.12
N GLU A 471 -12.05 12.11 31.39
CA GLU A 471 -13.50 11.91 31.56
C GLU A 471 -13.83 11.27 32.92
N VAL A 472 -13.07 10.24 33.34
CA VAL A 472 -13.26 9.58 34.64
C VAL A 472 -13.05 10.57 35.78
N ASP A 473 -11.97 11.36 35.75
CA ASP A 473 -11.70 12.39 36.76
C ASP A 473 -12.86 13.39 36.86
N ARG A 474 -13.26 13.98 35.73
CA ARG A 474 -14.39 14.93 35.67
C ARG A 474 -15.70 14.32 36.17
N ARG A 475 -16.03 13.09 35.76
CA ARG A 475 -17.29 12.44 36.15
C ARG A 475 -17.33 12.17 37.65
N VAL A 476 -16.25 11.67 38.24
CA VAL A 476 -16.16 11.41 39.68
C VAL A 476 -16.18 12.72 40.48
N ALA A 477 -15.43 13.74 40.05
CA ALA A 477 -15.43 15.06 40.67
C ALA A 477 -16.81 15.72 40.63
N THR A 478 -17.51 15.64 39.50
CA THR A 478 -18.86 16.19 39.32
C THR A 478 -19.87 15.50 40.23
N GLN A 479 -19.79 14.17 40.40
CA GLN A 479 -20.67 13.44 41.33
C GLN A 479 -20.44 13.86 42.78
N ILE A 480 -19.17 13.95 43.20
CA ILE A 480 -18.82 14.44 44.54
C ILE A 480 -19.36 15.86 44.75
N LEU A 481 -19.14 16.76 43.78
CA LEU A 481 -19.60 18.14 43.86
C LEU A 481 -21.14 18.21 43.94
N THR A 482 -21.83 17.46 43.09
CA THR A 482 -23.31 17.38 43.07
C THR A 482 -23.86 16.92 44.42
N HIS A 483 -23.23 15.90 45.01
CA HIS A 483 -23.63 15.41 46.33
C HIS A 483 -23.32 16.44 47.43
N GLN A 484 -22.17 17.11 47.39
CA GLN A 484 -21.82 18.15 48.35
C GLN A 484 -22.77 19.34 48.30
N VAL A 485 -23.03 19.90 47.11
CA VAL A 485 -23.99 20.99 46.89
C VAL A 485 -25.39 20.54 47.32
N GLY A 486 -25.80 19.33 46.94
CA GLY A 486 -27.09 18.76 47.36
C GLY A 486 -27.25 18.72 48.87
N ARG A 487 -26.22 18.29 49.62
CA ARG A 487 -26.25 18.33 51.10
C ARG A 487 -26.37 19.75 51.65
N ILE A 488 -25.68 20.72 51.07
CA ILE A 488 -25.76 22.12 51.53
C ILE A 488 -27.15 22.71 51.26
N VAL A 489 -27.73 22.42 50.09
CA VAL A 489 -29.10 22.80 49.74
C VAL A 489 -30.10 22.14 50.71
N ASP A 490 -29.97 20.85 50.98
CA ASP A 490 -30.84 20.13 51.93
C ASP A 490 -30.71 20.67 53.36
N GLN A 491 -29.50 21.05 53.79
CA GLN A 491 -29.28 21.67 55.12
C GLN A 491 -29.87 23.07 55.21
N ALA A 492 -29.84 23.85 54.13
CA ALA A 492 -30.33 25.22 54.12
C ALA A 492 -31.85 25.31 53.91
N TYR A 493 -32.45 24.34 53.20
CA TYR A 493 -33.80 24.44 52.63
C TYR A 493 -34.63 23.15 52.71
N GLY A 494 -34.16 22.11 53.40
CA GLY A 494 -34.78 20.77 53.40
C GLY A 494 -36.25 20.73 53.83
N ASP A 495 -36.66 21.61 54.75
CA ASP A 495 -38.05 21.70 55.21
C ASP A 495 -38.91 22.60 54.30
N GLU A 496 -38.35 23.70 53.76
CA GLU A 496 -39.06 24.65 52.88
C GLU A 496 -39.27 24.11 51.44
N LEU A 497 -38.34 23.30 50.92
CA LEU A 497 -38.49 22.64 49.61
C LEU A 497 -39.54 21.52 49.67
N ARG A 498 -39.74 20.87 50.82
CA ARG A 498 -40.73 19.79 51.00
C ARG A 498 -42.18 20.29 50.91
N GLU A 499 -42.45 21.53 51.32
CA GLU A 499 -43.82 22.06 51.40
C GLU A 499 -44.29 22.83 50.14
N GLY A 500 -43.41 23.14 49.17
CA GLY A 500 -43.83 23.90 47.98
C GLY A 500 -43.05 23.71 46.67
N TYR A 501 -41.87 23.09 46.68
CA TYR A 501 -40.96 23.05 45.52
C TYR A 501 -40.38 21.64 45.35
N GLY A 502 -41.06 20.79 44.57
CA GLY A 502 -40.74 19.36 44.44
C GLY A 502 -39.31 19.02 43.91
N PRO A 503 -38.97 17.71 43.80
CA PRO A 503 -37.62 17.20 43.51
C PRO A 503 -36.94 17.83 42.28
N THR A 504 -37.73 18.23 41.29
CA THR A 504 -37.28 18.84 40.03
C THR A 504 -36.57 20.19 40.26
N ILE A 505 -37.08 21.01 41.17
CA ILE A 505 -36.57 22.36 41.44
C ILE A 505 -35.25 22.27 42.21
N ARG A 506 -35.17 21.32 43.14
CA ARG A 506 -33.91 20.95 43.82
C ARG A 506 -32.82 20.58 42.82
N SER A 507 -33.12 19.69 41.86
CA SER A 507 -32.16 19.30 40.82
C SER A 507 -31.75 20.46 39.92
N GLN A 508 -32.69 21.34 39.55
CA GLN A 508 -32.39 22.54 38.75
C GLN A 508 -31.49 23.54 39.51
N MET A 509 -31.75 23.77 40.80
CA MET A 509 -30.89 24.60 41.65
C MET A 509 -29.47 24.03 41.76
N ILE A 510 -29.33 22.73 42.04
CA ILE A 510 -28.01 22.08 42.14
C ILE A 510 -27.24 22.22 40.81
N ASN A 511 -27.90 21.95 39.68
CA ASN A 511 -27.29 22.09 38.35
C ASN A 511 -26.85 23.53 38.08
N GLN A 512 -27.66 24.52 38.47
CA GLN A 512 -27.32 25.92 38.23
C GLN A 512 -26.23 26.46 39.16
N ILE A 513 -26.18 26.00 40.42
CA ILE A 513 -25.06 26.31 41.32
C ILE A 513 -23.74 25.77 40.76
N ILE A 514 -23.77 24.54 40.23
CA ILE A 514 -22.59 23.93 39.60
C ILE A 514 -22.20 24.66 38.31
N HIS A 515 -23.18 25.13 37.53
CA HIS A 515 -22.96 25.84 36.27
C HIS A 515 -22.46 27.29 36.45
N ASP A 516 -22.95 28.00 37.46
CA ASP A 516 -22.64 29.42 37.71
C ASP A 516 -21.31 29.63 38.47
N GLY A 517 -20.73 28.59 39.10
CA GLY A 517 -19.53 28.72 39.93
C GLY A 517 -18.26 28.10 39.35
N ASP A 518 -17.15 28.84 39.41
CA ASP A 518 -15.78 28.34 39.19
C ASP A 518 -15.32 27.52 40.42
N PHE A 519 -15.91 26.34 40.63
CA PHE A 519 -15.66 25.56 41.84
C PHE A 519 -14.48 24.59 41.71
N ASN A 520 -13.26 25.12 41.90
CA ASN A 520 -12.09 24.30 42.26
C ASN A 520 -11.90 24.11 43.78
N ALA A 521 -12.74 24.71 44.63
CA ALA A 521 -12.84 24.36 46.04
C ALA A 521 -14.18 24.89 46.58
N THR A 522 -15.12 24.00 46.90
CA THR A 522 -16.42 24.35 47.52
C THR A 522 -16.23 25.08 48.83
N ASN A 523 -16.39 26.40 48.82
CA ASN A 523 -16.55 27.20 50.01
C ASN A 523 -18.05 27.19 50.37
N ASP A 524 -18.44 26.48 51.43
CA ASP A 524 -19.83 26.37 51.93
C ASP A 524 -20.54 27.74 52.02
N ARG A 525 -19.75 28.78 52.30
CA ARG A 525 -20.18 30.18 52.33
C ARG A 525 -20.69 30.70 50.98
N GLU A 526 -20.07 30.33 49.88
CA GLU A 526 -20.44 30.78 48.53
C GLU A 526 -21.71 30.11 48.04
N VAL A 527 -21.86 28.81 48.28
CA VAL A 527 -23.10 28.07 47.97
C VAL A 527 -24.26 28.63 48.81
N LYS A 528 -24.06 28.85 50.11
CA LYS A 528 -25.06 29.49 50.98
C LYS A 528 -25.39 30.91 50.53
N GLN A 529 -24.40 31.68 50.08
CA GLN A 529 -24.64 33.04 49.57
C GLN A 529 -25.40 33.02 48.24
N TRP A 530 -25.07 32.10 47.33
CA TRP A 530 -25.80 31.88 46.09
C TRP A 530 -27.26 31.54 46.40
N ILE A 531 -27.51 30.62 47.34
CA ILE A 531 -28.87 30.25 47.76
C ILE A 531 -29.62 31.44 48.33
N ARG A 532 -29.03 32.23 49.25
CA ARG A 532 -29.66 33.45 49.80
C ARG A 532 -30.00 34.48 48.73
N ASN A 533 -29.08 34.67 47.79
CA ASN A 533 -29.27 35.59 46.67
C ASN A 533 -30.40 35.11 45.75
N PHE A 534 -30.53 33.80 45.53
CA PHE A 534 -31.60 33.21 44.74
C PHE A 534 -32.97 33.32 45.44
N THR A 535 -33.02 33.05 46.74
CA THR A 535 -34.29 33.02 47.49
C THR A 535 -34.84 34.40 47.80
N SER A 536 -34.01 35.44 47.74
CA SER A 536 -34.43 36.84 47.84
C SER A 536 -34.96 37.45 46.52
N LEU A 537 -34.95 36.69 45.42
CA LEU A 537 -35.54 37.12 44.15
C LEU A 537 -37.05 36.91 44.11
N ASP A 538 -37.74 37.74 43.31
CA ASP A 538 -39.13 37.49 42.92
C ASP A 538 -39.26 36.19 42.11
N SER A 539 -40.44 35.56 42.17
CA SER A 539 -40.69 34.25 41.54
C SER A 539 -40.46 34.21 40.02
N ASP A 540 -40.65 35.32 39.30
CA ASP A 540 -40.37 35.39 37.86
C ASP A 540 -38.86 35.37 37.57
N LEU A 541 -38.06 36.06 38.39
CA LEU A 541 -36.60 36.07 38.29
C LEU A 541 -36.00 34.73 38.75
N GLN A 542 -36.56 34.11 39.79
CA GLN A 542 -36.19 32.75 40.20
C GLN A 542 -36.41 31.75 39.06
N ASN A 543 -37.57 31.80 38.40
CA ASN A 543 -37.87 30.95 37.25
C ASN A 543 -36.92 31.22 36.07
N GLY A 544 -36.56 32.49 35.81
CA GLY A 544 -35.57 32.84 34.79
C GLY A 544 -34.17 32.28 35.08
N VAL A 545 -33.76 32.23 36.36
CA VAL A 545 -32.48 31.60 36.76
C VAL A 545 -32.55 30.09 36.66
N LEU A 546 -33.64 29.44 37.10
CA LEU A 546 -33.79 27.98 37.03
C LEU A 546 -33.93 27.43 35.60
N ARG A 547 -34.40 28.25 34.65
CA ARG A 547 -34.51 27.91 33.22
C ARG A 547 -33.27 28.27 32.41
N ASN A 548 -32.24 28.82 33.04
CA ASN A 548 -31.02 29.35 32.40
C ASN A 548 -31.26 30.53 31.46
N ASP A 549 -32.39 31.24 31.59
CA ASP A 549 -32.68 32.46 30.84
C ASP A 549 -31.83 33.65 31.33
N MET A 550 -31.29 33.58 32.56
CA MET A 550 -30.38 34.57 33.11
C MET A 550 -29.49 34.03 34.24
N LYS A 551 -28.28 34.58 34.38
CA LYS A 551 -27.40 34.28 35.52
C LYS A 551 -27.96 34.88 36.81
N LEU A 552 -27.70 34.23 37.95
CA LEU A 552 -28.15 34.73 39.27
C LEU A 552 -27.67 36.16 39.55
N SER A 553 -26.43 36.49 39.19
CA SER A 553 -25.86 37.83 39.40
C SER A 553 -26.63 38.93 38.64
N LEU A 554 -27.19 38.60 37.48
CA LEU A 554 -28.03 39.51 36.69
C LEU A 554 -29.43 39.64 37.30
N ALA A 555 -30.00 38.53 37.76
CA ALA A 555 -31.30 38.51 38.44
C ALA A 555 -31.28 39.35 39.73
N VAL A 556 -30.23 39.22 40.55
CA VAL A 556 -30.03 40.03 41.77
C VAL A 556 -29.94 41.52 41.45
N ARG A 557 -29.26 41.90 40.36
CA ARG A 557 -29.20 43.30 39.91
C ARG A 557 -30.58 43.80 39.49
N ARG A 558 -31.35 43.03 38.71
CA ARG A 558 -32.71 43.40 38.30
C ARG A 558 -33.66 43.54 39.48
N GLN A 559 -33.55 42.67 40.49
CA GLN A 559 -34.31 42.79 41.73
C GLN A 559 -33.97 44.08 42.48
N ALA A 560 -32.69 44.42 42.59
CA ALA A 560 -32.23 45.66 43.21
C ALA A 560 -32.70 46.91 42.44
N ASP A 561 -32.73 46.86 41.11
CA ASP A 561 -33.22 47.94 40.27
C ASP A 561 -34.74 48.14 40.41
N ARG A 562 -35.51 47.04 40.52
CA ARG A 562 -36.96 47.08 40.81
C ARG A 562 -37.26 47.74 42.17
N GLN A 563 -36.47 47.41 43.20
CA GLN A 563 -36.66 47.96 44.55
C GLN A 563 -36.26 49.44 44.68
N LYS A 564 -35.49 49.99 43.73
CA LYS A 564 -35.09 51.41 43.70
C LYS A 564 -36.09 52.34 43.01
N GLN A 565 -37.13 51.82 42.35
CA GLN A 565 -38.18 52.65 41.76
C GLN A 565 -39.39 52.71 42.71
N PRO A 566 -39.71 53.86 43.33
CA PRO A 566 -40.97 54.01 44.03
C PRO A 566 -42.10 54.16 43.02
N VAL A 567 -43.23 53.53 43.35
CA VAL A 567 -44.47 53.53 42.60
C VAL A 567 -45.04 54.96 42.53
N GLU A 568 -44.90 55.63 41.40
CA GLU A 568 -45.83 56.67 40.94
C GLU A 568 -46.27 56.41 39.49
N GLN A 569 -47.51 55.91 39.41
CA GLN A 569 -48.52 56.12 38.39
C GLN A 569 -48.26 55.72 36.92
N VAL A 570 -49.04 54.70 36.55
CA VAL A 570 -49.69 54.47 35.26
C VAL A 570 -50.28 55.78 34.68
N VAL A 571 -50.26 55.86 33.34
CA VAL A 571 -50.91 56.85 32.43
C VAL A 571 -50.06 58.06 32.01
N ARG A 572 -49.25 57.89 30.95
CA ARG A 572 -49.44 58.60 29.66
C ARG A 572 -48.45 58.11 28.59
N ARG A 573 -48.98 57.39 27.61
CA ARG A 573 -48.47 57.43 26.23
C ARG A 573 -48.56 58.88 25.72
N VAL A 574 -47.58 59.26 24.89
CA VAL A 574 -47.65 60.09 23.66
C VAL A 574 -46.41 60.99 23.58
N SER A 575 -45.62 60.72 22.54
CA SER A 575 -44.75 61.61 21.76
C SER A 575 -43.79 62.57 22.49
N SER A 576 -42.48 62.43 22.22
CA SER A 576 -41.80 63.16 21.13
C SER A 576 -40.29 63.19 21.34
N ASP A 577 -39.58 62.74 20.31
CA ASP A 577 -38.38 63.33 19.73
C ASP A 577 -37.25 63.98 20.56
N GLN A 578 -36.05 63.50 20.22
CA GLN A 578 -34.79 64.22 20.00
C GLN A 578 -33.98 64.75 21.20
N GLY A 579 -32.69 64.35 21.18
CA GLY A 579 -31.62 65.36 21.20
C GLY A 579 -30.58 65.28 22.31
N VAL A 580 -29.51 64.51 22.07
CA VAL A 580 -28.07 64.85 22.24
C VAL A 580 -27.63 65.70 23.45
N THR A 581 -26.72 65.19 24.30
CA THR A 581 -25.31 65.69 24.45
C THR A 581 -24.51 64.95 25.54
N ARG A 582 -23.26 64.60 25.18
CA ARG A 582 -22.10 64.30 26.05
C ARG A 582 -21.50 65.61 26.62
N PRO A 583 -20.70 65.61 27.72
CA PRO A 583 -19.23 65.34 27.70
C PRO A 583 -18.76 64.41 28.85
N SER A 584 -17.77 63.51 28.68
CA SER A 584 -16.28 63.70 28.77
C SER A 584 -15.81 64.26 30.13
N GLN A 585 -14.79 63.83 30.87
CA GLN A 585 -13.57 63.01 30.71
C GLN A 585 -13.00 62.81 32.14
N ASN A 586 -12.31 61.71 32.47
CA ASN A 586 -10.84 61.69 32.42
C ASN A 586 -10.27 60.27 32.27
N VAL A 587 -9.25 60.22 31.42
CA VAL A 587 -8.36 59.13 31.01
C VAL A 587 -7.14 59.18 31.97
N VAL A 588 -6.47 58.08 32.33
CA VAL A 588 -5.25 57.48 31.72
C VAL A 588 -4.90 56.30 32.67
N ASP A 589 -4.72 55.04 32.24
CA ASP A 589 -3.55 54.51 31.53
C ASP A 589 -3.96 53.44 30.50
N PHE A 590 -3.56 53.66 29.24
CA PHE A 590 -4.00 52.89 28.08
C PHE A 590 -2.85 52.81 27.06
N THR A 591 -1.90 51.89 27.22
CA THR A 591 -0.89 51.65 26.16
C THR A 591 -0.38 50.21 26.01
N GLN A 592 -0.56 49.31 26.97
CA GLN A 592 -0.23 47.89 26.76
C GLN A 592 -1.44 47.07 26.24
N ASP A 593 -2.62 47.37 26.78
CA ASP A 593 -3.87 46.64 26.50
C ASP A 593 -4.42 46.84 25.08
N ARG A 594 -4.00 47.92 24.39
CA ARG A 594 -4.45 48.24 23.04
C ARG A 594 -3.65 47.48 21.97
N VAL A 595 -2.37 47.18 22.21
CA VAL A 595 -1.55 46.40 21.27
C VAL A 595 -1.93 44.92 21.31
N ASP A 596 -2.30 44.40 22.49
CA ASP A 596 -2.79 43.03 22.65
C ASP A 596 -4.23 42.86 22.16
N ARG A 597 -5.12 43.84 22.39
CA ARG A 597 -6.48 43.83 21.79
C ARG A 597 -6.47 43.99 20.28
N THR A 598 -5.60 44.81 19.69
CA THR A 598 -5.54 44.94 18.22
C THR A 598 -4.97 43.67 17.56
N ARG A 599 -4.11 42.90 18.26
CA ARG A 599 -3.63 41.57 17.80
C ARG A 599 -4.67 40.46 18.02
N GLN A 600 -5.45 40.50 19.10
CA GLN A 600 -6.59 39.60 19.33
C GLN A 600 -7.75 39.89 18.37
N GLU A 601 -8.01 41.15 18.03
CA GLU A 601 -9.04 41.57 17.07
C GLU A 601 -8.64 41.23 15.63
N ALA A 602 -7.36 41.35 15.25
CA ALA A 602 -6.87 40.89 13.94
C ALA A 602 -6.90 39.35 13.80
N GLY A 603 -6.57 38.62 14.86
CA GLY A 603 -6.67 37.16 14.90
C GLY A 603 -8.12 36.64 14.89
N ASN A 604 -9.04 37.36 15.54
CA ASN A 604 -10.47 37.05 15.50
C ASN A 604 -11.15 37.46 14.19
N GLN A 605 -10.72 38.53 13.52
CA GLN A 605 -11.25 38.92 12.20
C GLN A 605 -10.90 37.90 11.12
N GLN A 606 -9.66 37.39 11.09
CA GLN A 606 -9.29 36.31 10.17
C GLN A 606 -10.07 35.02 10.45
N LEU A 607 -10.32 34.69 11.72
CA LEU A 607 -11.11 33.53 12.12
C LEU A 607 -12.59 33.67 11.74
N VAL A 608 -13.16 34.87 11.88
CA VAL A 608 -14.53 35.18 11.45
C VAL A 608 -14.66 35.18 9.93
N GLU A 609 -13.66 35.68 9.20
CA GLU A 609 -13.62 35.58 7.73
C GLU A 609 -13.54 34.12 7.26
N ILE A 610 -12.73 33.29 7.93
CA ILE A 610 -12.57 31.87 7.57
C ILE A 610 -13.84 31.07 7.90
N VAL A 611 -14.45 31.29 9.06
CA VAL A 611 -15.71 30.65 9.42
C VAL A 611 -16.83 31.10 8.48
N SER A 612 -16.91 32.40 8.18
CA SER A 612 -17.89 32.92 7.21
C SER A 612 -17.66 32.37 5.80
N ARG A 613 -16.41 32.13 5.39
CA ARG A 613 -16.08 31.55 4.08
C ARG A 613 -16.35 30.05 4.04
N LEU A 614 -16.13 29.33 5.13
CA LEU A 614 -16.49 27.92 5.29
C LEU A 614 -18.01 27.71 5.28
N ASP A 615 -18.77 28.59 5.93
CA ASP A 615 -20.23 28.58 5.90
C ASP A 615 -20.76 28.87 4.49
N GLN A 616 -20.15 29.84 3.79
CA GLN A 616 -20.49 30.15 2.39
C GLN A 616 -20.21 28.98 1.45
N ILE A 617 -19.09 28.28 1.65
CA ILE A 617 -18.72 27.06 0.92
C ILE A 617 -19.68 25.89 1.24
N LEU A 618 -20.11 25.75 2.49
CA LEU A 618 -21.06 24.74 2.93
C LEU A 618 -22.46 24.98 2.35
N ASP A 619 -22.86 26.23 2.21
CA ASP A 619 -24.14 26.58 1.58
C ASP A 619 -24.07 26.46 0.04
N GLU A 620 -22.96 26.82 -0.60
CA GLU A 620 -22.71 26.51 -2.02
C GLU A 620 -22.75 25.00 -2.30
N LEU A 621 -22.22 24.16 -1.38
CA LEU A 621 -22.28 22.70 -1.47
C LEU A 621 -23.68 22.11 -1.25
N LYS A 622 -24.55 22.79 -0.49
CA LYS A 622 -25.96 22.38 -0.29
C LYS A 622 -26.84 22.75 -1.48
N GLU A 623 -26.52 23.82 -2.21
CA GLU A 623 -27.26 24.21 -3.42
C GLU A 623 -26.91 23.33 -4.64
N VAL A 624 -25.78 22.61 -4.61
CA VAL A 624 -25.54 21.55 -5.60
C VAL A 624 -26.29 20.30 -5.18
N ASP A 625 -27.54 20.17 -5.63
CA ASP A 625 -28.34 18.95 -5.50
C ASP A 625 -27.75 17.85 -6.40
N ILE A 626 -26.66 17.22 -5.95
CA ILE A 626 -25.91 16.23 -6.73
C ILE A 626 -26.59 14.88 -6.56
N ASN A 627 -27.34 14.47 -7.57
CA ASN A 627 -27.72 13.08 -7.76
C ASN A 627 -26.43 12.24 -7.93
N PRO A 628 -26.16 11.23 -7.07
CA PRO A 628 -24.86 10.53 -7.01
C PRO A 628 -24.37 9.91 -8.34
N HIS A 629 -25.27 9.73 -9.32
CA HIS A 629 -24.96 9.19 -10.64
C HIS A 629 -24.49 10.24 -11.69
N GLU A 630 -24.41 11.52 -11.36
CA GLU A 630 -24.02 12.61 -12.31
C GLU A 630 -22.76 13.41 -11.90
N ILE A 631 -21.83 12.80 -11.16
CA ILE A 631 -20.58 13.46 -10.76
C ILE A 631 -19.61 13.57 -11.96
N ASN A 632 -19.67 14.69 -12.68
CA ASN A 632 -18.77 14.99 -13.79
C ASN A 632 -17.36 15.47 -13.34
N PRO A 633 -16.38 15.55 -14.26
CA PRO A 633 -15.00 15.98 -13.94
C PRO A 633 -14.90 17.42 -13.41
N SER A 634 -15.85 18.28 -13.75
CA SER A 634 -15.96 19.66 -13.28
C SER A 634 -16.25 19.69 -11.77
N HIS A 635 -17.22 18.90 -11.30
CA HIS A 635 -17.58 18.78 -9.88
C HIS A 635 -16.42 18.26 -9.03
N ARG A 636 -15.65 17.29 -9.56
CA ARG A 636 -14.42 16.80 -8.90
C ARG A 636 -13.33 17.86 -8.82
N ARG A 637 -13.23 18.74 -9.81
CA ARG A 637 -12.25 19.84 -9.82
C ARG A 637 -12.62 20.94 -8.84
N VAL A 638 -13.91 21.28 -8.72
CA VAL A 638 -14.42 22.21 -7.69
C VAL A 638 -14.15 21.66 -6.29
N LEU A 639 -14.53 20.41 -6.01
CA LEU A 639 -14.27 19.76 -4.72
C LEU A 639 -12.77 19.65 -4.41
N GLY A 640 -11.93 19.34 -5.40
CA GLY A 640 -10.47 19.27 -5.23
C GLY A 640 -9.83 20.63 -4.92
N ASN A 641 -10.28 21.70 -5.58
CA ASN A 641 -9.82 23.07 -5.30
C ASN A 641 -10.25 23.54 -3.92
N LEU A 642 -11.46 23.18 -3.52
CA LEU A 642 -12.11 23.57 -2.26
C LEU A 642 -11.47 22.85 -1.07
N VAL A 643 -11.12 21.56 -1.21
CA VAL A 643 -10.26 20.84 -0.24
C VAL A 643 -8.85 21.44 -0.17
N SER A 644 -8.28 21.89 -1.29
CA SER A 644 -6.96 22.52 -1.33
C SER A 644 -6.95 23.89 -0.64
N GLU A 645 -7.98 24.72 -0.83
CA GLU A 645 -8.12 26.01 -0.13
C GLU A 645 -8.35 25.84 1.37
N ILE A 646 -9.20 24.90 1.79
CA ILE A 646 -9.39 24.56 3.22
C ILE A 646 -8.06 24.11 3.84
N THR A 647 -7.28 23.29 3.11
CA THR A 647 -5.98 22.83 3.60
C THR A 647 -4.97 23.98 3.72
N LYS A 648 -4.96 24.93 2.77
CA LYS A 648 -4.09 26.12 2.84
C LYS A 648 -4.49 27.05 3.99
N LEU A 649 -5.79 27.22 4.24
CA LEU A 649 -6.30 28.01 5.37
C LEU A 649 -5.95 27.38 6.72
N LEU A 650 -5.95 26.05 6.82
CA LEU A 650 -5.60 25.33 8.07
C LEU A 650 -4.10 25.33 8.39
N TYR A 651 -3.22 25.39 7.38
CA TYR A 651 -1.76 25.38 7.58
C TYR A 651 -1.14 26.78 7.81
N GLY A 652 -1.89 27.86 7.58
CA GLY A 652 -1.37 29.24 7.60
C GLY A 652 -1.48 30.01 8.92
N ILE A 653 -2.06 29.45 9.99
CA ILE A 653 -2.46 30.24 11.16
C ILE A 653 -1.71 29.79 12.43
N SER A 654 -0.88 30.66 13.01
CA SER A 654 -0.41 30.53 14.39
C SER A 654 -1.53 30.97 15.33
N ILE A 655 -2.28 30.01 15.87
CA ILE A 655 -3.42 30.26 16.76
C ILE A 655 -2.98 30.06 18.21
N SER A 656 -3.36 30.98 19.10
CA SER A 656 -3.11 30.82 20.54
C SER A 656 -3.89 29.62 21.11
N PRO A 657 -3.40 28.96 22.18
CA PRO A 657 -3.95 27.69 22.69
C PRO A 657 -5.45 27.73 23.05
N GLU A 658 -5.97 28.90 23.41
CA GLU A 658 -7.36 29.09 23.84
C GLU A 658 -8.37 29.06 22.69
N ASN A 659 -7.96 29.48 21.48
CA ASN A 659 -8.81 29.42 20.28
C ASN A 659 -8.78 28.04 19.60
N TYR A 660 -7.84 27.16 19.98
CA TYR A 660 -7.66 25.83 19.39
C TYR A 660 -8.76 24.83 19.78
N SER A 661 -9.36 24.94 20.97
CA SER A 661 -10.35 23.99 21.48
C SER A 661 -11.69 24.07 20.74
N LYS A 662 -12.16 25.28 20.45
CA LYS A 662 -13.39 25.55 19.70
C LYS A 662 -13.24 25.17 18.22
N LEU A 663 -12.10 25.54 17.63
CA LEU A 663 -11.71 25.11 16.28
C LEU A 663 -11.55 23.59 16.18
N ARG A 664 -11.05 22.90 17.20
CA ARG A 664 -10.91 21.43 17.20
C ARG A 664 -12.26 20.73 17.18
N GLN A 665 -13.27 21.30 17.83
CA GLN A 665 -14.61 20.71 17.86
C GLN A 665 -15.33 20.88 16.52
N ASP A 666 -15.26 22.08 15.93
CA ASP A 666 -15.82 22.36 14.60
C ASP A 666 -15.05 21.65 13.48
N ASN A 667 -13.72 21.54 13.60
CA ASN A 667 -12.86 20.82 12.66
C ASN A 667 -13.02 19.30 12.80
N THR A 668 -13.31 18.76 13.99
CA THR A 668 -13.66 17.33 14.14
C THR A 668 -14.98 17.03 13.43
N ASN A 669 -15.98 17.91 13.56
CA ASN A 669 -17.24 17.78 12.83
C ASN A 669 -17.06 17.91 11.31
N LEU A 670 -16.21 18.83 10.85
CA LEU A 670 -15.90 19.00 9.43
C LEU A 670 -15.12 17.80 8.87
N HIS A 671 -14.15 17.27 9.62
CA HIS A 671 -13.38 16.08 9.23
C HIS A 671 -14.26 14.84 9.19
N GLN A 672 -15.18 14.69 10.15
CA GLN A 672 -16.20 13.64 10.15
C GLN A 672 -17.06 13.73 8.89
N ARG A 673 -17.57 14.93 8.56
CA ARG A 673 -18.38 15.19 7.36
C ARG A 673 -17.63 14.90 6.06
N ILE A 674 -16.35 15.28 5.98
CA ILE A 674 -15.48 15.00 4.83
C ILE A 674 -15.23 13.49 4.70
N VAL A 675 -15.02 12.79 5.81
CA VAL A 675 -14.85 11.33 5.81
C VAL A 675 -16.13 10.62 5.38
N GLU A 676 -17.30 11.08 5.86
CA GLU A 676 -18.61 10.58 5.45
C GLU A 676 -18.85 10.78 3.94
N MET A 677 -18.63 11.99 3.41
CA MET A 677 -18.72 12.26 1.97
C MET A 677 -17.73 11.41 1.15
N ARG A 678 -16.52 11.16 1.68
CA ARG A 678 -15.52 10.32 1.02
C ARG A 678 -15.90 8.84 1.03
N GLN A 679 -16.60 8.38 2.06
CA GLN A 679 -17.12 7.02 2.17
C GLN A 679 -18.35 6.82 1.27
N GLU A 680 -19.22 7.82 1.13
CA GLU A 680 -20.32 7.81 0.17
C GLU A 680 -19.80 7.78 -1.28
N LEU A 681 -18.78 8.58 -1.61
CA LEU A 681 -18.11 8.57 -2.91
C LEU A 681 -17.40 7.24 -3.25
N MET A 682 -17.06 6.43 -2.25
CA MET A 682 -16.36 5.15 -2.41
C MET A 682 -17.30 3.94 -2.39
N ARG A 683 -18.58 4.12 -2.05
CA ARG A 683 -19.60 3.06 -2.06
C ARG A 683 -20.17 2.75 -3.45
N ASP A 684 -19.96 3.63 -4.42
CA ASP A 684 -20.35 3.44 -5.84
C ASP A 684 -19.15 3.05 -6.74
N ARG A 685 -18.20 2.29 -6.19
CA ARG A 685 -17.26 1.45 -6.96
C ARG A 685 -17.60 -0.01 -6.70
#